data_AF-A0A4R2AUD3-F1
#
_entry.id   AF-A0A4R2AUD3-F1
#
_cell.length_a   1.000
_cell.length_b   1.000
_cell.length_c   1.000
_cell.angle_alpha   90.00
_cell.angle_beta   90.00
_cell.angle_gamma   90.00
#
_symmetry.space_group_name_H-M   'P 1'
#
loop_
_entity.id
_entity.type
_entity.pdbx_description
1 polymer ?
#
loop_
_entity_poly.entity_id
_entity_poly.type
_entity_poly.pdbx_seq_one_letter_code
_entity_poly.pdbx_strand_id
1 'polypeptide(L)'
;MTRQVDLYFDKIAGVAQRAVAAQTPPPPNPAPVFDTVQDATATAWSAVAVHPMSVLETEYVSVVQQAERSAGNNGDEKRERAFEAMSKFFLLSSEAPSLLQPDTEPLADNRIKDLKAQFDLVEIIAEKNASEALAELKPLIQAAAEIIAYVTSAEDLEFAGENIQTAATYLQLFEVPAENAGGAWASSHADPDKIGDYIAEIDKKLIQPLLSNDNAVASARSLYNIAPFYLFRLMHRFIGGDQAAPMDLDSKGVASGAATKAMHPPQWDWLIEWHETQIVLLKDRLSHLNTSLKASFKTNEDVIRFFLKGGRAMFTALGDARKGENDWDTGILINPNLSPEDWYSAYAAVNDTVSTFLDQARYGYTALLNRHKADLQPPAAIARQSVGPGELRYYSRLALQAEQDAERTRQGSGGLRPLASGTGQPAEIVAGRPRTRPVGVNGELIDVGLSKRNTVELLEHWLDVKIDEKEGVVSDGIPVPQLPYFVDDFSTIIREALATNTADRKLAKRLVRLKLVLESDDDAMVKAVKAASDALTAALPDSANAFGAGLATSTERLATWVLAGLIQSIPDLWLRQQWQESLDSYIAAQAPTLLAREKVAGIWQQVVTAINPADQVDCQTILCIQYAISTLSRRIVEDGVTVAQAIGGPDLTSVPLWKAVETAIGAVLTLNSDTRSGMFYISGGLAGRMQTMHADLSANDLMSVYPDGGVEIFYRPNQVQPAWAFRGLQQRLVSVLTGQPLTVELVSSTKGTAVLVKGTNPINNLAVANPSPILITILQEPASRACKTIDFVNGWPIASTRDLVRLFLARAADSHDFDLRQARKASSEFLLSDVLGQQLR
;
A
#
# COMPACT_ATOMS: atom_id res chain seq x y z
N MET A 1 41.65 8.13 -12.04
CA MET A 1 40.90 7.73 -13.26
C MET A 1 39.48 7.50 -12.83
N THR A 2 38.50 8.21 -13.39
CA THR A 2 37.07 7.99 -13.08
C THR A 2 36.67 6.60 -13.59
N ARG A 3 36.01 5.77 -12.76
CA ARG A 3 35.61 4.42 -13.17
C ARG A 3 34.49 4.52 -14.22
N GLN A 4 34.39 3.53 -15.11
CA GLN A 4 33.35 3.52 -16.17
C GLN A 4 31.93 3.53 -15.58
N VAL A 5 31.74 2.94 -14.40
CA VAL A 5 30.48 2.93 -13.65
C VAL A 5 30.12 4.33 -13.13
N ASP A 6 31.07 5.07 -12.55
CA ASP A 6 30.84 6.45 -12.11
C ASP A 6 30.44 7.35 -13.31
N LEU A 7 31.14 7.19 -14.44
CA LEU A 7 30.82 7.90 -15.69
C LEU A 7 29.43 7.53 -16.24
N TYR A 8 28.88 6.37 -15.91
CA TYR A 8 27.54 5.98 -16.32
C TYR A 8 26.48 6.75 -15.51
N PHE A 9 26.63 6.83 -14.18
CA PHE A 9 25.69 7.54 -13.31
C PHE A 9 25.76 9.06 -13.48
N ASP A 10 26.94 9.66 -13.68
CA ASP A 10 27.07 11.07 -14.04
C ASP A 10 26.24 11.43 -15.29
N LYS A 11 26.17 10.52 -16.26
CA LYS A 11 25.40 10.75 -17.48
C LYS A 11 23.90 10.56 -17.27
N ILE A 12 23.48 9.65 -16.39
CA ILE A 12 22.08 9.53 -15.98
C ILE A 12 21.62 10.82 -15.30
N ALA A 13 22.44 11.40 -14.43
CA ALA A 13 22.17 12.71 -13.83
C ALA A 13 21.95 13.78 -14.92
N GLY A 14 22.79 13.79 -15.96
CA GLY A 14 22.59 14.65 -17.13
C GLY A 14 21.30 14.38 -17.92
N VAL A 15 20.81 13.13 -17.99
CA VAL A 15 19.50 12.79 -18.59
C VAL A 15 18.36 13.38 -17.75
N ALA A 16 18.41 13.20 -16.44
CA ALA A 16 17.41 13.71 -15.51
C ALA A 16 17.32 15.25 -15.56
N GLN A 17 18.47 15.94 -15.56
CA GLN A 17 18.52 17.40 -15.70
C GLN A 17 17.91 17.88 -17.02
N ARG A 18 18.17 17.19 -18.15
CA ARG A 18 17.56 17.53 -19.44
C ARG A 18 16.05 17.31 -19.45
N ALA A 19 15.55 16.28 -18.76
CA ALA A 19 14.11 16.03 -18.63
C ALA A 19 13.42 17.17 -17.87
N VAL A 20 14.04 17.67 -16.78
CA VAL A 20 13.55 18.84 -16.04
C VAL A 20 13.49 20.07 -16.94
N ALA A 21 14.55 20.33 -17.72
CA ALA A 21 14.59 21.46 -18.66
C ALA A 21 13.56 21.37 -19.80
N ALA A 22 13.08 20.16 -20.12
CA ALA A 22 12.15 19.89 -21.22
C ALA A 22 10.66 19.85 -20.81
N GLN A 23 10.35 20.13 -19.54
CA GLN A 23 8.96 20.22 -19.06
C GLN A 23 8.15 21.28 -19.82
N THR A 24 6.82 21.18 -19.78
CA THR A 24 5.92 22.12 -20.43
C THR A 24 4.89 22.67 -19.42
N PRO A 25 4.92 23.97 -19.08
CA PRO A 25 5.94 24.94 -19.49
C PRO A 25 7.32 24.63 -18.86
N PRO A 26 8.42 24.98 -19.53
CA PRO A 26 9.75 24.72 -18.99
C PRO A 26 10.01 25.61 -17.76
N PRO A 27 10.69 25.08 -16.73
CA PRO A 27 11.02 25.87 -15.55
C PRO A 27 11.99 27.00 -15.91
N PRO A 28 11.84 28.20 -15.32
CA PRO A 28 12.63 29.38 -15.68
C PRO A 28 14.13 29.22 -15.42
N ASN A 29 14.50 28.44 -14.40
CA ASN A 29 15.86 27.97 -14.12
C ASN A 29 15.78 26.46 -13.82
N PRO A 30 16.03 25.56 -14.79
CA PRO A 30 15.97 24.13 -14.55
C PRO A 30 17.03 23.72 -13.53
N ALA A 31 16.58 23.15 -12.42
CA ALA A 31 17.43 22.68 -11.34
C ALA A 31 18.43 21.63 -11.87
N PRO A 32 19.73 21.75 -11.52
CA PRO A 32 20.72 20.76 -11.94
C PRO A 32 20.50 19.41 -11.26
N VAL A 33 21.08 18.34 -11.81
CA VAL A 33 21.08 17.01 -11.19
C VAL A 33 22.51 16.46 -11.21
N PHE A 34 22.95 15.89 -10.09
CA PHE A 34 24.30 15.37 -9.91
C PHE A 34 24.27 13.95 -9.35
N ASP A 35 25.29 13.16 -9.68
CA ASP A 35 25.55 11.92 -8.97
C ASP A 35 26.07 12.19 -7.55
N THR A 36 25.89 11.24 -6.64
CA THR A 36 26.35 11.31 -5.25
C THR A 36 26.87 9.97 -4.76
N VAL A 37 27.72 10.02 -3.73
CA VAL A 37 28.09 8.86 -2.92
C VAL A 37 26.84 8.13 -2.38
N GLN A 38 26.88 6.79 -2.45
CA GLN A 38 25.83 5.89 -2.00
C GLN A 38 26.20 5.31 -0.62
N ASP A 39 25.86 6.03 0.45
CA ASP A 39 26.08 5.60 1.85
C ASP A 39 24.72 5.17 2.45
N ALA A 40 24.64 4.06 3.20
CA ALA A 40 23.39 3.63 3.84
C ALA A 40 22.82 4.66 4.82
N THR A 41 23.67 5.45 5.49
CA THR A 41 23.22 6.52 6.40
C THR A 41 22.70 7.74 5.62
N ALA A 42 23.29 8.04 4.45
CA ALA A 42 22.85 9.14 3.59
C ALA A 42 21.56 8.85 2.80
N THR A 43 21.11 7.60 2.86
CA THR A 43 20.03 7.07 2.01
C THR A 43 18.86 6.55 2.83
N ALA A 44 19.00 6.47 4.16
CA ALA A 44 17.96 5.94 5.00
C ALA A 44 16.93 6.99 5.43
N TRP A 45 15.69 6.56 5.34
CA TRP A 45 14.54 7.21 5.94
C TRP A 45 14.01 6.29 7.03
N SER A 46 14.86 5.93 7.99
CA SER A 46 14.39 5.05 9.05
C SER A 46 13.53 5.85 10.02
N ALA A 47 12.22 5.80 9.84
CA ALA A 47 11.41 5.63 11.03
C ALA A 47 11.67 4.19 11.51
N VAL A 48 12.29 4.00 12.67
CA VAL A 48 12.13 2.72 13.37
C VAL A 48 10.63 2.64 13.71
N ALA A 49 9.89 1.81 12.97
CA ALA A 49 8.67 1.21 13.48
C ALA A 49 9.12 0.20 14.55
N VAL A 50 8.49 0.03 15.70
CA VAL A 50 7.08 -0.28 15.90
C VAL A 50 6.74 0.07 17.36
N HIS A 51 5.53 0.54 17.70
CA HIS A 51 4.99 0.14 19.00
C HIS A 51 4.13 -1.13 18.80
N PRO A 52 4.61 -2.29 19.27
CA PRO A 52 3.90 -3.55 19.17
C PRO A 52 2.78 -3.52 20.20
N MET A 53 1.56 -3.27 19.77
CA MET A 53 0.31 -3.75 20.37
C MET A 53 -0.82 -3.02 19.65
N SER A 54 -1.33 -3.64 18.60
CA SER A 54 -2.70 -3.33 18.20
C SER A 54 -3.59 -3.70 19.38
N VAL A 55 -4.21 -2.69 19.96
CA VAL A 55 -5.66 -2.81 20.09
C VAL A 55 -6.27 -1.64 19.34
N LEU A 56 -5.77 -0.41 19.53
CA LEU A 56 -6.30 0.84 18.96
C LEU A 56 -5.25 1.95 18.86
N GLU A 57 -4.85 2.34 17.67
CA GLU A 57 -3.85 3.40 17.41
C GLU A 57 -4.39 4.84 17.66
N THR A 58 -5.28 5.03 18.63
CA THR A 58 -6.35 6.04 18.57
C THR A 58 -5.99 7.45 19.01
N GLU A 59 -5.13 7.63 20.02
CA GLU A 59 -4.64 8.96 20.40
C GLU A 59 -3.71 9.56 19.34
N TYR A 60 -2.94 8.71 18.66
CA TYR A 60 -2.02 9.11 17.59
C TYR A 60 -2.77 9.47 16.31
N VAL A 61 -3.71 8.60 15.90
CA VAL A 61 -4.69 8.81 14.84
C VAL A 61 -5.42 10.15 15.04
N SER A 62 -5.90 10.44 16.25
CA SER A 62 -6.57 11.71 16.58
C SER A 62 -5.70 12.96 16.33
N VAL A 63 -4.41 12.93 16.65
CA VAL A 63 -3.50 14.05 16.39
C VAL A 63 -3.15 14.17 14.91
N VAL A 64 -3.04 13.04 14.21
CA VAL A 64 -2.88 12.95 12.74
C VAL A 64 -4.07 13.58 12.03
N GLN A 65 -5.29 13.30 12.47
CA GLN A 65 -6.50 13.83 11.85
C GLN A 65 -6.81 15.25 12.22
N GLN A 66 -6.50 15.70 13.44
CA GLN A 66 -6.67 17.11 13.75
C GLN A 66 -5.77 17.97 12.85
N ALA A 67 -4.61 17.43 12.47
CA ALA A 67 -3.77 18.02 11.46
C ALA A 67 -4.43 17.90 10.06
N GLU A 68 -4.92 16.74 9.62
CA GLU A 68 -5.62 16.59 8.32
C GLU A 68 -6.86 17.50 8.18
N ARG A 69 -7.69 17.61 9.22
CA ARG A 69 -8.87 18.48 9.21
C ARG A 69 -8.49 19.96 9.09
N SER A 70 -7.38 20.36 9.67
CA SER A 70 -6.87 21.73 9.55
C SER A 70 -6.47 22.11 8.11
N ALA A 71 -6.34 21.13 7.22
CA ALA A 71 -6.00 21.30 5.80
C ALA A 71 -7.20 21.41 4.84
N GLY A 72 -8.45 21.32 5.32
CA GLY A 72 -9.63 21.46 4.45
C GLY A 72 -9.76 20.35 3.40
N ASN A 73 -10.29 20.64 2.19
CA ASN A 73 -10.56 19.61 1.15
C ASN A 73 -9.38 19.30 0.22
N ASN A 74 -8.21 19.89 0.45
CA ASN A 74 -7.05 19.66 -0.39
C ASN A 74 -6.37 18.34 0.00
N GLY A 75 -6.50 17.32 -0.85
CA GLY A 75 -5.93 15.99 -0.59
C GLY A 75 -4.41 15.95 -0.39
N ASP A 76 -3.68 16.94 -0.92
CA ASP A 76 -2.23 17.02 -0.71
C ASP A 76 -1.90 17.65 0.64
N GLU A 77 -2.66 18.65 1.03
CA GLU A 77 -2.49 19.35 2.30
C GLU A 77 -2.93 18.47 3.47
N LYS A 78 -3.99 17.66 3.30
CA LYS A 78 -4.35 16.60 4.25
C LYS A 78 -3.17 15.64 4.43
N ARG A 79 -2.66 15.05 3.35
CA ARG A 79 -1.51 14.13 3.39
C ARG A 79 -0.27 14.74 4.04
N GLU A 80 0.03 16.02 3.77
CA GLU A 80 1.12 16.75 4.41
C GLU A 80 0.92 16.89 5.92
N ARG A 81 -0.27 17.29 6.36
CA ARG A 81 -0.58 17.46 7.77
C ARG A 81 -0.65 16.14 8.53
N ALA A 82 -1.18 15.09 7.90
CA ALA A 82 -1.19 13.74 8.44
C ALA A 82 0.24 13.29 8.74
N PHE A 83 1.12 13.48 7.76
CA PHE A 83 2.53 13.16 7.87
C PHE A 83 3.22 14.00 8.96
N GLU A 84 2.94 15.30 9.06
CA GLU A 84 3.46 16.20 10.10
C GLU A 84 3.11 15.68 11.50
N ALA A 85 1.86 15.29 11.70
CA ALA A 85 1.41 14.82 12.98
C ALA A 85 1.90 13.40 13.27
N MET A 86 1.99 12.51 12.28
CA MET A 86 2.60 11.18 12.43
C MET A 86 4.05 11.32 12.89
N SER A 87 4.81 12.24 12.29
CA SER A 87 6.23 12.47 12.60
C SER A 87 6.51 12.94 14.04
N LYS A 88 5.48 13.33 14.79
CA LYS A 88 5.60 13.67 16.23
C LYS A 88 5.64 12.44 17.13
N PHE A 89 5.21 11.29 16.62
CA PHE A 89 5.06 10.03 17.35
C PHE A 89 6.00 8.94 16.88
N PHE A 90 6.46 9.04 15.64
CA PHE A 90 7.56 8.24 15.11
C PHE A 90 8.86 9.02 15.26
N LEU A 91 9.89 8.42 15.85
CA LEU A 91 11.24 8.94 15.71
C LEU A 91 11.64 8.78 14.24
N LEU A 92 11.58 9.88 13.50
CA LEU A 92 12.22 9.97 12.18
C LEU A 92 13.73 10.03 12.43
N SER A 93 14.40 8.89 12.29
CA SER A 93 15.86 8.80 12.30
C SER A 93 16.37 8.87 10.86
N SER A 94 17.57 9.43 10.71
CA SER A 94 18.33 9.41 9.45
C SER A 94 19.32 8.24 9.41
N GLU A 95 19.10 7.21 10.23
CA GLU A 95 20.00 6.05 10.37
C GLU A 95 19.60 4.91 9.42
N ALA A 96 20.48 3.94 9.16
CA ALA A 96 20.23 2.82 8.25
C ALA A 96 18.93 2.02 8.57
N PRO A 97 18.34 1.29 7.60
CA PRO A 97 17.23 0.37 7.87
C PRO A 97 17.52 -0.52 9.08
N SER A 98 16.53 -0.65 9.96
CA SER A 98 16.67 -1.40 11.22
C SER A 98 16.00 -2.77 11.11
N LEU A 99 16.68 -3.76 11.67
CA LEU A 99 16.14 -5.09 11.90
C LEU A 99 15.26 -5.08 13.15
N LEU A 100 14.16 -5.82 13.12
CA LEU A 100 13.13 -5.81 14.15
C LEU A 100 13.19 -7.04 15.06
N GLN A 101 13.74 -8.16 14.59
CA GLN A 101 13.96 -9.33 15.41
C GLN A 101 15.30 -9.22 16.14
N PRO A 102 15.35 -9.58 17.44
CA PRO A 102 16.56 -9.45 18.25
C PRO A 102 17.69 -10.36 17.79
N ASP A 103 17.36 -11.49 17.15
CA ASP A 103 18.31 -12.53 16.77
C ASP A 103 18.71 -12.48 15.28
N THR A 104 18.25 -11.49 14.51
CA THR A 104 18.68 -11.33 13.11
C THR A 104 20.09 -10.78 13.06
N GLU A 105 20.96 -11.39 12.24
CA GLU A 105 22.32 -10.90 12.01
C GLU A 105 22.32 -9.45 11.48
N PRO A 106 23.20 -8.57 11.98
CA PRO A 106 23.23 -7.18 11.54
C PRO A 106 23.52 -7.03 10.03
N LEU A 107 23.00 -5.95 9.43
CA LEU A 107 23.30 -5.56 8.05
C LEU A 107 24.80 -5.20 7.87
N ALA A 108 25.30 -5.28 6.63
CA ALA A 108 26.71 -5.10 6.31
C ALA A 108 27.32 -3.81 6.90
N ASP A 109 26.64 -2.67 6.80
CA ASP A 109 27.18 -1.40 7.29
C ASP A 109 27.26 -1.34 8.82
N ASN A 110 26.32 -2.00 9.52
CA ASN A 110 26.41 -2.15 10.97
C ASN A 110 27.58 -3.07 11.34
N ARG A 111 27.76 -4.18 10.63
CA ARG A 111 28.89 -5.10 10.84
C ARG A 111 30.24 -4.41 10.59
N ILE A 112 30.33 -3.56 9.56
CA ILE A 112 31.54 -2.78 9.24
C ILE A 112 31.81 -1.72 10.32
N LYS A 113 30.77 -1.06 10.82
CA LYS A 113 30.89 -0.10 11.93
C LYS A 113 31.39 -0.78 13.21
N ASP A 114 30.84 -1.93 13.54
CA ASP A 114 31.26 -2.73 14.70
C ASP A 114 32.69 -3.23 14.52
N LEU A 115 33.06 -3.65 13.31
CA LEU A 115 34.43 -4.04 12.96
C LEU A 115 35.42 -2.88 13.16
N LYS A 116 35.06 -1.66 12.75
CA LYS A 116 35.88 -0.46 12.99
C LYS A 116 36.01 -0.14 14.48
N ALA A 117 34.93 -0.24 15.24
CA ALA A 117 34.98 -0.03 16.68
C ALA A 117 35.86 -1.06 17.39
N GLN A 118 35.80 -2.33 16.96
CA GLN A 118 36.69 -3.39 17.43
C GLN A 118 38.15 -3.10 17.05
N PHE A 119 38.40 -2.63 15.83
CA PHE A 119 39.74 -2.25 15.38
C PHE A 119 40.33 -1.12 16.25
N ASP A 120 39.54 -0.08 16.52
CA ASP A 120 39.96 1.05 17.36
C ASP A 120 40.29 0.61 18.79
N LEU A 121 39.54 -0.36 19.32
CA LEU A 121 39.85 -0.97 20.61
C LEU A 121 41.19 -1.73 20.57
N VAL A 122 41.45 -2.48 19.50
CA VAL A 122 42.72 -3.20 19.32
C VAL A 122 43.90 -2.25 19.24
N GLU A 123 43.76 -1.11 18.56
CA GLU A 123 44.80 -0.06 18.52
C GLU A 123 45.14 0.43 19.94
N ILE A 124 44.11 0.69 20.77
CA ILE A 124 44.29 1.12 22.16
C ILE A 124 44.94 0.02 23.02
N ILE A 125 44.57 -1.25 22.80
CA ILE A 125 45.18 -2.39 23.51
C ILE A 125 46.66 -2.52 23.12
N ALA A 126 47.00 -2.35 21.84
CA ALA A 126 48.35 -2.49 21.34
C ALA A 126 49.35 -1.51 21.97
N GLU A 127 48.89 -0.31 22.37
CA GLU A 127 49.70 0.65 23.13
C GLU A 127 50.15 0.12 24.50
N LYS A 128 49.41 -0.85 25.07
CA LYS A 128 49.61 -1.36 26.43
C LYS A 128 50.09 -2.81 26.46
N ASN A 129 49.64 -3.64 25.52
CA ASN A 129 49.88 -5.08 25.51
C ASN A 129 49.82 -5.65 24.07
N ALA A 130 50.99 -5.81 23.46
CA ALA A 130 51.12 -6.32 22.08
C ALA A 130 50.59 -7.75 21.92
N SER A 131 50.78 -8.64 22.90
CA SER A 131 50.32 -10.03 22.81
C SER A 131 48.80 -10.16 22.92
N GLU A 132 48.17 -9.31 23.73
CA GLU A 132 46.70 -9.25 23.84
C GLU A 132 46.09 -8.65 22.57
N ALA A 133 46.66 -7.55 22.05
CA ALA A 133 46.24 -6.99 20.76
C ALA A 133 46.33 -8.01 19.62
N LEU A 134 47.42 -8.79 19.56
CA LEU A 134 47.59 -9.83 18.57
C LEU A 134 46.51 -10.94 18.67
N ALA A 135 46.11 -11.29 19.89
CA ALA A 135 45.03 -12.26 20.11
C ALA A 135 43.66 -11.73 19.64
N GLU A 136 43.40 -10.43 19.82
CA GLU A 136 42.16 -9.75 19.40
C GLU A 136 42.09 -9.48 17.88
N LEU A 137 43.23 -9.40 17.19
CA LEU A 137 43.24 -9.29 15.73
C LEU A 137 42.66 -10.53 15.05
N LYS A 138 42.85 -11.72 15.61
CA LYS A 138 42.32 -12.97 15.02
C LYS A 138 40.79 -12.97 14.85
N PRO A 139 39.97 -12.73 15.89
CA PRO A 139 38.51 -12.65 15.73
C PRO A 139 38.07 -11.45 14.88
N LEU A 140 38.82 -10.34 14.88
CA LEU A 140 38.55 -9.20 13.99
C LEU A 140 38.71 -9.56 12.52
N ILE A 141 39.81 -10.23 12.14
CA ILE A 141 40.03 -10.72 10.78
C ILE A 141 38.94 -11.71 10.36
N GLN A 142 38.55 -12.58 11.29
CA GLN A 142 37.47 -13.54 11.10
C GLN A 142 36.14 -12.84 10.77
N ALA A 143 35.76 -11.83 11.57
CA ALA A 143 34.57 -11.04 11.34
C ALA A 143 34.60 -10.30 9.99
N ALA A 144 35.75 -9.75 9.60
CA ALA A 144 35.92 -9.07 8.31
C ALA A 144 35.74 -10.04 7.12
N ALA A 145 36.26 -11.27 7.22
CA ALA A 145 36.06 -12.30 6.21
C ALA A 145 34.58 -12.68 6.05
N GLU A 146 33.85 -12.80 7.15
CA GLU A 146 32.41 -13.09 7.15
C GLU A 146 31.57 -11.94 6.58
N ILE A 147 31.99 -10.68 6.76
CA ILE A 147 31.37 -9.53 6.10
C ILE A 147 31.55 -9.62 4.59
N ILE A 148 32.78 -9.92 4.12
CA ILE A 148 33.05 -10.05 2.68
C ILE A 148 32.23 -11.20 2.09
N ALA A 149 32.18 -12.37 2.74
CA ALA A 149 31.39 -13.51 2.29
C ALA A 149 29.87 -13.26 2.34
N TYR A 150 29.41 -12.29 3.14
CA TYR A 150 28.02 -11.85 3.16
C TYR A 150 27.65 -10.97 1.96
N VAL A 151 28.59 -10.12 1.50
CA VAL A 151 28.34 -9.14 0.42
C VAL A 151 28.74 -9.64 -0.97
N THR A 152 29.55 -10.70 -1.08
CA THR A 152 30.01 -11.25 -2.36
C THR A 152 30.21 -12.75 -2.31
N SER A 153 30.33 -13.36 -3.49
CA SER A 153 30.56 -14.79 -3.69
C SER A 153 31.91 -15.02 -4.37
N ALA A 154 32.39 -16.27 -4.39
CA ALA A 154 33.59 -16.64 -5.14
C ALA A 154 33.44 -16.35 -6.64
N GLU A 155 32.24 -16.54 -7.19
CA GLU A 155 31.93 -16.32 -8.62
C GLU A 155 31.84 -14.83 -8.98
N ASP A 156 31.42 -13.99 -8.04
CA ASP A 156 31.25 -12.55 -8.26
C ASP A 156 32.45 -11.71 -7.80
N LEU A 157 33.42 -12.30 -7.08
CA LEU A 157 34.50 -11.54 -6.45
C LEU A 157 35.28 -10.68 -7.46
N GLU A 158 35.63 -11.22 -8.64
CA GLU A 158 36.38 -10.46 -9.66
C GLU A 158 35.62 -9.23 -10.18
N PHE A 159 34.31 -9.18 -9.96
CA PHE A 159 33.43 -8.07 -10.34
C PHE A 159 32.99 -7.20 -9.16
N ALA A 160 33.23 -7.61 -7.91
CA ALA A 160 32.88 -6.84 -6.73
C ALA A 160 33.54 -5.44 -6.73
N GLY A 161 33.14 -4.55 -5.81
CA GLY A 161 33.81 -3.26 -5.64
C GLY A 161 35.32 -3.42 -5.42
N GLU A 162 36.15 -2.58 -6.02
CA GLU A 162 37.63 -2.71 -5.99
C GLU A 162 38.21 -2.84 -4.57
N ASN A 163 37.59 -2.17 -3.60
CA ASN A 163 38.00 -2.24 -2.21
C ASN A 163 37.60 -3.57 -1.55
N ILE A 164 36.43 -4.13 -1.89
CA ILE A 164 36.05 -5.50 -1.51
C ILE A 164 37.02 -6.52 -2.10
N GLN A 165 37.41 -6.37 -3.37
CA GLN A 165 38.40 -7.23 -4.01
C GLN A 165 39.75 -7.19 -3.30
N THR A 166 40.20 -5.97 -2.95
CA THR A 166 41.45 -5.75 -2.23
C THR A 166 41.43 -6.45 -0.87
N ALA A 167 40.35 -6.27 -0.11
CA ALA A 167 40.16 -6.89 1.20
C ALA A 167 40.09 -8.42 1.11
N ALA A 168 39.34 -8.96 0.15
CA ALA A 168 39.22 -10.40 -0.05
C ALA A 168 40.55 -11.04 -0.45
N THR A 169 41.30 -10.39 -1.36
CA THR A 169 42.62 -10.84 -1.80
C THR A 169 43.62 -10.84 -0.65
N TYR A 170 43.59 -9.81 0.21
CA TYR A 170 44.42 -9.75 1.40
C TYR A 170 44.18 -10.95 2.33
N LEU A 171 42.92 -11.34 2.49
CA LEU A 171 42.53 -12.46 3.35
C LEU A 171 42.62 -13.84 2.67
N GLN A 172 43.00 -13.90 1.38
CA GLN A 172 42.95 -15.13 0.57
C GLN A 172 41.56 -15.81 0.62
N LEU A 173 40.52 -14.98 0.64
CA LEU A 173 39.15 -15.44 0.85
C LEU A 173 38.67 -16.28 -0.34
N PHE A 174 37.82 -17.27 -0.06
CA PHE A 174 37.29 -18.29 -0.98
C PHE A 174 38.29 -19.37 -1.40
N GLU A 175 39.60 -19.12 -1.31
CA GLU A 175 40.60 -20.19 -1.19
C GLU A 175 40.63 -20.74 0.25
N VAL A 176 40.52 -19.83 1.22
CA VAL A 176 40.27 -20.14 2.63
C VAL A 176 38.80 -19.82 2.95
N PRO A 177 38.02 -20.76 3.52
CA PRO A 177 36.66 -20.48 3.98
C PRO A 177 36.65 -19.33 4.99
N ALA A 178 35.60 -18.51 4.97
CA ALA A 178 35.51 -17.32 5.82
C ALA A 178 35.76 -17.66 7.28
N GLU A 179 35.14 -18.74 7.81
CA GLU A 179 35.28 -19.26 9.18
C GLU A 179 36.71 -19.62 9.61
N ASN A 180 37.64 -19.73 8.65
CA ASN A 180 39.04 -20.10 8.88
C ASN A 180 40.03 -18.95 8.61
N ALA A 181 39.56 -17.83 8.06
CA ALA A 181 40.42 -16.72 7.61
C ALA A 181 41.26 -16.14 8.76
N GLY A 182 40.69 -15.98 9.95
CA GLY A 182 41.43 -15.49 11.12
C GLY A 182 42.57 -16.42 11.53
N GLY A 183 42.37 -17.75 11.42
CA GLY A 183 43.41 -18.74 11.71
C GLY A 183 44.54 -18.74 10.68
N ALA A 184 44.19 -18.63 9.39
CA ALA A 184 45.16 -18.56 8.31
C ALA A 184 46.02 -17.28 8.40
N TRP A 185 45.38 -16.15 8.68
CA TRP A 185 46.06 -14.87 8.91
C TRP A 185 47.01 -14.95 10.11
N ALA A 186 46.54 -15.43 11.27
CA ALA A 186 47.35 -15.54 12.48
C ALA A 186 48.58 -16.46 12.32
N SER A 187 48.48 -17.48 11.45
CA SER A 187 49.60 -18.39 11.16
C SER A 187 50.77 -17.71 10.45
N SER A 188 50.51 -16.61 9.73
CA SER A 188 51.54 -15.80 9.07
C SER A 188 51.92 -14.52 9.86
N HIS A 189 51.13 -14.18 10.90
CA HIS A 189 51.27 -12.98 11.72
C HIS A 189 51.34 -13.36 13.21
N ALA A 190 52.38 -14.09 13.61
CA ALA A 190 52.50 -14.66 14.96
C ALA A 190 53.47 -13.88 15.89
N ASP A 191 54.15 -12.84 15.39
CA ASP A 191 55.20 -12.11 16.10
C ASP A 191 54.64 -10.86 16.81
N PRO A 192 54.50 -10.84 18.14
CA PRO A 192 53.94 -9.70 18.86
C PRO A 192 54.75 -8.42 18.70
N ASP A 193 56.07 -8.51 18.42
CA ASP A 193 56.93 -7.33 18.28
C ASP A 193 56.60 -6.51 17.02
N LYS A 194 55.83 -7.10 16.08
CA LYS A 194 55.38 -6.46 14.83
C LYS A 194 53.95 -5.95 14.87
N ILE A 195 53.31 -5.88 16.05
CA ILE A 195 51.91 -5.51 16.18
C ILE A 195 51.58 -4.16 15.51
N GLY A 196 52.48 -3.17 15.59
CA GLY A 196 52.30 -1.87 14.94
C GLY A 196 52.27 -1.97 13.40
N ASP A 197 53.10 -2.84 12.83
CA ASP A 197 53.11 -3.10 11.37
C ASP A 197 51.83 -3.82 10.95
N TYR A 198 51.36 -4.77 11.77
CA TYR A 198 50.12 -5.52 11.51
C TYR A 198 48.90 -4.62 11.57
N ILE A 199 48.81 -3.71 12.55
CA ILE A 199 47.74 -2.72 12.65
C ILE A 199 47.73 -1.81 11.42
N ALA A 200 48.88 -1.25 11.03
CA ALA A 200 48.98 -0.38 9.86
C ALA A 200 48.63 -1.13 8.56
N GLU A 201 49.00 -2.41 8.46
CA GLU A 201 48.65 -3.26 7.34
C GLU A 201 47.15 -3.53 7.26
N ILE A 202 46.52 -3.90 8.39
CA ILE A 202 45.10 -4.21 8.48
C ILE A 202 44.25 -2.97 8.24
N ASP A 203 44.63 -1.81 8.81
CA ASP A 203 43.92 -0.55 8.54
C ASP A 203 43.88 -0.29 7.03
N LYS A 204 45.05 -0.34 6.39
CA LYS A 204 45.20 -0.02 4.96
C LYS A 204 44.56 -1.04 4.02
N LYS A 205 44.70 -2.33 4.29
CA LYS A 205 44.31 -3.41 3.36
C LYS A 205 42.94 -4.02 3.65
N LEU A 206 42.37 -3.77 4.83
CA LEU A 206 41.11 -4.37 5.25
C LEU A 206 40.10 -3.33 5.74
N ILE A 207 40.44 -2.54 6.76
CA ILE A 207 39.47 -1.65 7.42
C ILE A 207 39.08 -0.47 6.52
N GLN A 208 40.04 0.31 6.03
CA GLN A 208 39.76 1.45 5.13
C GLN A 208 39.06 0.99 3.82
N PRO A 209 39.48 -0.12 3.18
CA PRO A 209 38.73 -0.67 2.04
C PRO A 209 37.27 -0.99 2.36
N LEU A 210 36.97 -1.65 3.48
CA LEU A 210 35.59 -2.00 3.85
C LEU A 210 34.75 -0.78 4.22
N LEU A 211 35.34 0.26 4.80
CA LEU A 211 34.68 1.54 5.12
C LEU A 211 34.37 2.40 3.89
N SER A 212 34.85 2.03 2.70
CA SER A 212 34.62 2.84 1.51
C SER A 212 33.16 2.81 1.06
N ASN A 213 32.58 3.99 0.88
CA ASN A 213 31.25 4.15 0.32
C ASN A 213 31.16 3.79 -1.18
N ASP A 214 32.30 3.53 -1.85
CA ASP A 214 32.33 3.10 -3.24
C ASP A 214 32.12 1.57 -3.40
N ASN A 215 31.89 0.86 -2.27
CA ASN A 215 31.68 -0.58 -2.28
C ASN A 215 30.32 -0.99 -2.85
N ALA A 216 29.34 -0.09 -2.85
CA ALA A 216 28.04 -0.30 -3.46
C ALA A 216 27.59 0.94 -4.23
N VAL A 217 27.06 0.74 -5.43
CA VAL A 217 26.48 1.81 -6.26
C VAL A 217 24.97 1.93 -6.10
N ALA A 218 24.37 1.19 -5.16
CA ALA A 218 22.96 1.32 -4.84
C ALA A 218 22.77 1.30 -3.32
N SER A 219 21.59 1.72 -2.89
CA SER A 219 21.22 1.81 -1.48
C SER A 219 19.87 1.18 -1.22
N ALA A 220 19.77 0.44 -0.11
CA ALA A 220 18.51 -0.07 0.41
C ALA A 220 17.82 1.00 1.25
N ARG A 221 16.49 1.10 1.14
CA ARG A 221 15.65 2.03 1.90
C ARG A 221 14.38 1.37 2.38
N SER A 222 13.86 1.86 3.50
CA SER A 222 12.55 1.50 4.01
C SER A 222 11.76 2.76 4.34
N LEU A 223 10.52 2.85 3.85
CA LEU A 223 9.58 3.94 4.10
C LEU A 223 8.36 3.35 4.81
N TYR A 224 8.14 3.79 6.05
CA TYR A 224 7.05 3.27 6.89
C TYR A 224 5.84 4.21 7.01
N ASN A 225 5.95 5.42 6.45
CA ASN A 225 5.02 6.53 6.57
C ASN A 225 3.89 6.56 5.53
N ILE A 226 3.88 5.63 4.57
CA ILE A 226 2.81 5.54 3.58
C ILE A 226 1.60 4.89 4.25
N ALA A 227 0.42 5.49 4.14
CA ALA A 227 -0.76 5.05 4.90
C ALA A 227 -1.11 3.57 4.67
N PRO A 228 -1.33 3.08 3.42
CA PRO A 228 -1.77 1.70 3.20
C PRO A 228 -0.66 0.62 3.25
N PHE A 229 0.62 0.97 3.11
CA PHE A 229 1.69 -0.01 3.03
C PHE A 229 3.03 0.49 3.58
N TYR A 230 3.92 -0.43 3.92
CA TYR A 230 5.35 -0.19 4.09
C TYR A 230 6.05 -0.39 2.75
N LEU A 231 7.09 0.39 2.46
CA LEU A 231 7.77 0.34 1.17
C LEU A 231 9.27 0.16 1.35
N PHE A 232 9.82 -0.93 0.84
CA PHE A 232 11.25 -1.18 0.81
C PHE A 232 11.77 -0.98 -0.61
N ARG A 233 12.94 -0.39 -0.77
CA ARG A 233 13.47 -0.02 -2.08
C ARG A 233 14.95 -0.30 -2.20
N LEU A 234 15.38 -0.76 -3.37
CA LEU A 234 16.75 -0.67 -3.83
C LEU A 234 16.83 0.44 -4.87
N MET A 235 17.75 1.38 -4.71
CA MET A 235 17.84 2.52 -5.63
C MET A 235 19.21 3.20 -5.65
N HIS A 236 19.50 3.85 -6.77
CA HIS A 236 20.61 4.81 -6.92
C HIS A 236 20.13 6.22 -6.60
N ARG A 237 20.84 6.94 -5.73
CA ARG A 237 20.51 8.32 -5.36
C ARG A 237 21.26 9.31 -6.23
N PHE A 238 20.55 10.33 -6.69
CA PHE A 238 21.10 11.54 -7.28
C PHE A 238 20.72 12.75 -6.41
N ILE A 239 21.38 13.88 -6.60
CA ILE A 239 21.07 15.15 -5.95
C ILE A 239 20.48 16.11 -6.98
N GLY A 240 19.29 16.63 -6.72
CA GLY A 240 18.61 17.62 -7.56
C GLY A 240 18.60 19.02 -6.94
N GLY A 241 18.86 20.03 -7.75
CA GLY A 241 18.85 21.44 -7.35
C GLY A 241 20.09 21.90 -6.61
N ASP A 242 20.29 23.21 -6.58
CA ASP A 242 21.32 23.88 -5.80
C ASP A 242 20.76 25.16 -5.13
N GLN A 243 21.63 25.96 -4.50
CA GLN A 243 21.20 27.19 -3.84
C GLN A 243 20.65 28.25 -4.81
N ALA A 244 21.10 28.25 -6.06
CA ALA A 244 20.70 29.22 -7.08
C ALA A 244 19.45 28.78 -7.87
N ALA A 245 19.22 27.46 -7.97
CA ALA A 245 18.10 26.84 -8.65
C ALA A 245 17.59 25.62 -7.83
N PRO A 246 16.75 25.85 -6.79
CA PRO A 246 16.11 24.76 -6.08
C PRO A 246 15.23 23.92 -6.99
N MET A 247 15.18 22.62 -6.72
CA MET A 247 14.26 21.71 -7.37
C MET A 247 12.93 21.67 -6.62
N ASP A 248 11.83 21.90 -7.33
CA ASP A 248 10.47 21.70 -6.81
C ASP A 248 10.04 20.23 -6.89
N LEU A 249 8.89 19.93 -6.27
CA LEU A 249 8.30 18.59 -6.30
C LEU A 249 8.14 18.09 -7.72
N ASP A 250 7.60 18.96 -8.58
CA ASP A 250 7.26 18.62 -9.96
C ASP A 250 8.49 18.17 -10.75
N SER A 251 9.56 18.94 -10.63
CA SER A 251 10.85 18.65 -11.22
C SER A 251 11.54 17.45 -10.61
N LYS A 252 11.38 17.20 -9.31
CA LYS A 252 11.90 15.98 -8.66
C LYS A 252 11.25 14.73 -9.23
N GLY A 253 9.93 14.72 -9.43
CA GLY A 253 9.21 13.59 -10.01
C GLY A 253 9.68 13.32 -11.45
N VAL A 254 9.77 14.38 -12.27
CA VAL A 254 10.29 14.32 -13.64
C VAL A 254 11.72 13.78 -13.69
N ALA A 255 12.61 14.30 -12.84
CA ALA A 255 14.01 13.88 -12.75
C ALA A 255 14.14 12.41 -12.33
N SER A 256 13.37 12.00 -11.31
CA SER A 256 13.39 10.63 -10.78
C SER A 256 12.87 9.63 -11.83
N GLY A 257 11.74 9.92 -12.48
CA GLY A 257 11.21 9.07 -13.55
C GLY A 257 12.19 8.94 -14.73
N ALA A 258 12.88 10.01 -15.10
CA ALA A 258 13.90 9.99 -16.14
C ALA A 258 15.15 9.18 -15.72
N ALA A 259 15.60 9.31 -14.48
CA ALA A 259 16.72 8.56 -13.92
C ALA A 259 16.41 7.05 -13.88
N THR A 260 15.27 6.66 -13.28
CA THR A 260 14.79 5.27 -13.23
C THR A 260 14.73 4.67 -14.63
N LYS A 261 14.18 5.38 -15.62
CA LYS A 261 14.12 4.88 -17.01
C LYS A 261 15.50 4.71 -17.64
N ALA A 262 16.43 5.64 -17.39
CA ALA A 262 17.79 5.56 -17.94
C ALA A 262 18.62 4.42 -17.31
N MET A 263 18.31 4.04 -16.06
CA MET A 263 18.90 2.89 -15.37
C MET A 263 18.41 1.54 -15.90
N HIS A 264 17.34 1.52 -16.69
CA HIS A 264 16.75 0.28 -17.25
C HIS A 264 16.71 0.29 -18.79
N PRO A 265 17.87 0.27 -19.47
CA PRO A 265 17.88 0.18 -20.92
C PRO A 265 17.23 -1.14 -21.39
N PRO A 266 16.21 -1.08 -22.28
CA PRO A 266 15.44 -2.26 -22.66
C PRO A 266 16.23 -3.31 -23.46
N GLN A 267 17.42 -2.95 -23.97
CA GLN A 267 18.32 -3.83 -24.71
C GLN A 267 19.27 -4.64 -23.82
N TRP A 268 19.31 -4.38 -22.50
CA TRP A 268 20.19 -5.09 -21.57
C TRP A 268 19.49 -6.31 -20.99
N ASP A 269 19.51 -7.41 -21.73
CA ASP A 269 18.93 -8.68 -21.29
C ASP A 269 19.56 -9.18 -19.98
N TRP A 270 20.87 -8.97 -19.76
CA TRP A 270 21.55 -9.28 -18.51
C TRP A 270 20.99 -8.53 -17.29
N LEU A 271 20.48 -7.31 -17.49
CA LEU A 271 19.87 -6.53 -16.41
C LEU A 271 18.48 -7.08 -16.09
N ILE A 272 17.72 -7.47 -17.13
CA ILE A 272 16.41 -8.11 -16.97
C ILE A 272 16.58 -9.45 -16.24
N GLU A 273 17.55 -10.26 -16.64
CA GLU A 273 17.91 -11.53 -16.00
C GLU A 273 18.24 -11.35 -14.53
N TRP A 274 19.02 -10.33 -14.21
CA TRP A 274 19.35 -10.04 -12.83
C TRP A 274 18.11 -9.68 -12.00
N HIS A 275 17.20 -8.84 -12.51
CA HIS A 275 15.95 -8.52 -11.81
C HIS A 275 15.07 -9.76 -11.60
N GLU A 276 14.91 -10.60 -12.63
CA GLU A 276 14.14 -11.85 -12.52
C GLU A 276 14.74 -12.80 -11.49
N THR A 277 16.07 -12.95 -11.49
CA THR A 277 16.81 -13.72 -10.48
C THR A 277 16.56 -13.17 -9.08
N GLN A 278 16.61 -11.84 -8.90
CA GLN A 278 16.35 -11.21 -7.61
C GLN A 278 14.91 -11.42 -7.12
N ILE A 279 13.93 -11.37 -8.02
CA ILE A 279 12.51 -11.63 -7.69
C ILE A 279 12.30 -13.08 -7.27
N VAL A 280 12.87 -14.04 -8.01
CA VAL A 280 12.79 -15.47 -7.67
C VAL A 280 13.50 -15.75 -6.34
N LEU A 281 14.67 -15.16 -6.12
CA LEU A 281 15.39 -15.29 -4.85
C LEU A 281 14.58 -14.77 -3.66
N LEU A 282 13.94 -13.61 -3.80
CA LEU A 282 13.07 -13.06 -2.75
C LEU A 282 11.83 -13.95 -2.54
N LYS A 283 11.22 -14.47 -3.62
CA LYS A 283 10.11 -15.43 -3.55
C LYS A 283 10.49 -16.65 -2.72
N ASP A 284 11.66 -17.23 -2.97
CA ASP A 284 12.10 -18.46 -2.29
C ASP A 284 12.36 -18.20 -0.80
N ARG A 285 13.03 -17.08 -0.47
CA ARG A 285 13.24 -16.66 0.93
C ARG A 285 11.91 -16.46 1.67
N LEU A 286 10.94 -15.78 1.05
CA LEU A 286 9.62 -15.57 1.64
C LEU A 286 8.78 -16.86 1.71
N SER A 287 8.97 -17.80 0.78
CA SER A 287 8.31 -19.10 0.80
C SER A 287 8.83 -19.99 1.93
N HIS A 288 10.14 -19.97 2.16
CA HIS A 288 10.75 -20.62 3.34
C HIS A 288 10.25 -19.98 4.64
N LEU A 289 10.22 -18.65 4.72
CA LEU A 289 9.67 -17.94 5.87
C LEU A 289 8.19 -18.29 6.10
N ASN A 290 7.38 -18.31 5.04
CA ASN A 290 5.96 -18.71 5.12
C ASN A 290 5.82 -20.11 5.73
N THR A 291 6.64 -21.07 5.31
CA THR A 291 6.63 -22.43 5.85
C THR A 291 6.96 -22.46 7.35
N SER A 292 8.00 -21.73 7.76
CA SER A 292 8.39 -21.60 9.17
C SER A 292 7.31 -20.95 10.03
N LEU A 293 6.68 -19.88 9.53
CA LEU A 293 5.59 -19.19 10.24
C LEU A 293 4.33 -20.04 10.33
N LYS A 294 3.98 -20.80 9.29
CA LYS A 294 2.85 -21.77 9.33
C LYS A 294 3.04 -22.79 10.44
N ALA A 295 4.25 -23.32 10.57
CA ALA A 295 4.59 -24.26 11.65
C ALA A 295 4.52 -23.59 13.03
N SER A 296 5.08 -22.38 13.18
CA SER A 296 5.08 -21.62 14.44
C SER A 296 3.66 -21.26 14.91
N PHE A 297 2.84 -20.72 14.00
CA PHE A 297 1.46 -20.30 14.27
C PHE A 297 0.45 -21.46 14.25
N LYS A 298 0.90 -22.69 13.94
CA LYS A 298 0.07 -23.90 13.87
C LYS A 298 -1.13 -23.73 12.93
N THR A 299 -0.89 -23.12 11.77
CA THR A 299 -1.91 -22.92 10.74
C THR A 299 -1.57 -23.66 9.46
N ASN A 300 -2.61 -24.15 8.76
CA ASN A 300 -2.48 -24.77 7.44
C ASN A 300 -2.61 -23.74 6.31
N GLU A 301 -3.16 -22.56 6.61
CA GLU A 301 -3.28 -21.44 5.66
C GLU A 301 -1.94 -20.76 5.44
N ASP A 302 -1.76 -20.13 4.28
CA ASP A 302 -0.59 -19.30 4.08
C ASP A 302 -0.61 -18.07 4.99
N VAL A 303 0.58 -17.71 5.46
CA VAL A 303 0.86 -16.53 6.28
C VAL A 303 1.30 -15.38 5.38
N ILE A 304 2.07 -15.66 4.33
CA ILE A 304 2.66 -14.67 3.43
C ILE A 304 2.29 -15.00 1.98
N ARG A 305 2.00 -13.97 1.19
CA ARG A 305 1.95 -14.03 -0.29
C ARG A 305 2.88 -12.98 -0.87
N PHE A 306 3.65 -13.35 -1.90
CA PHE A 306 4.59 -12.46 -2.60
C PHE A 306 4.37 -12.54 -4.11
N PHE A 307 4.35 -11.39 -4.78
CA PHE A 307 4.14 -11.31 -6.22
C PHE A 307 4.75 -10.05 -6.83
N LEU A 308 5.11 -10.13 -8.11
CA LEU A 308 5.38 -8.98 -8.97
C LEU A 308 4.05 -8.28 -9.29
N LYS A 309 4.02 -6.95 -9.27
CA LYS A 309 2.84 -6.13 -9.60
C LYS A 309 3.14 -5.19 -10.77
N GLY A 310 2.15 -4.39 -11.15
CA GLY A 310 2.31 -3.40 -12.20
C GLY A 310 2.35 -3.99 -13.63
N GLY A 311 2.96 -3.23 -14.53
CA GLY A 311 3.01 -3.51 -15.95
C GLY A 311 3.79 -4.76 -16.34
N ARG A 312 4.94 -5.01 -15.71
CA ARG A 312 5.73 -6.22 -15.97
C ARG A 312 4.94 -7.44 -15.55
N ALA A 313 4.35 -7.44 -14.36
CA ALA A 313 3.50 -8.53 -13.90
C ALA A 313 2.36 -8.85 -14.87
N MET A 314 1.65 -7.82 -15.35
CA MET A 314 0.57 -8.00 -16.32
C MET A 314 1.06 -8.63 -17.62
N PHE A 315 2.17 -8.12 -18.18
CA PHE A 315 2.72 -8.64 -19.42
C PHE A 315 3.32 -10.04 -19.29
N THR A 316 3.92 -10.36 -18.14
CA THR A 316 4.35 -11.72 -17.79
C THR A 316 3.15 -12.66 -17.68
N ALA A 317 2.06 -12.23 -17.03
CA ALA A 317 0.83 -13.02 -16.94
C ALA A 317 0.17 -13.26 -18.32
N LEU A 318 0.31 -12.32 -19.26
CA LEU A 318 -0.13 -12.44 -20.65
C LEU A 318 0.82 -13.28 -21.53
N GLY A 319 1.96 -13.74 -21.01
CA GLY A 319 2.97 -14.49 -21.78
C GLY A 319 3.82 -13.64 -22.73
N ASP A 320 3.89 -12.32 -22.51
CA ASP A 320 4.72 -11.38 -23.29
C ASP A 320 5.51 -10.47 -22.35
N ALA A 321 6.26 -11.09 -21.44
CA ALA A 321 6.97 -10.41 -20.35
C ALA A 321 7.77 -9.20 -20.84
N ARG A 322 8.39 -9.26 -22.03
CA ARG A 322 9.27 -8.20 -22.59
C ARG A 322 8.57 -6.84 -22.75
N LYS A 323 7.26 -6.80 -23.00
CA LYS A 323 6.47 -5.55 -23.06
C LYS A 323 6.28 -4.86 -21.71
N GLY A 324 6.66 -5.51 -20.61
CA GLY A 324 6.64 -4.98 -19.25
C GLY A 324 7.49 -3.75 -18.99
N GLU A 325 8.52 -3.50 -19.80
CA GLU A 325 9.51 -2.43 -19.58
C GLU A 325 10.09 -2.47 -18.14
N ASN A 326 10.54 -1.36 -17.58
CA ASN A 326 11.28 -1.31 -16.33
C ASN A 326 10.44 -1.40 -15.03
N ASP A 327 9.25 -1.99 -15.09
CA ASP A 327 8.26 -1.99 -14.02
C ASP A 327 8.48 -3.17 -13.06
N TRP A 328 9.48 -3.10 -12.18
CA TRP A 328 9.88 -4.17 -11.25
C TRP A 328 9.28 -4.02 -9.85
N ASP A 329 8.07 -3.47 -9.79
CA ASP A 329 7.32 -3.29 -8.55
C ASP A 329 6.84 -4.64 -7.99
N THR A 330 6.96 -4.87 -6.69
CA THR A 330 6.48 -6.09 -6.02
C THR A 330 5.54 -5.80 -4.85
N GLY A 331 4.82 -6.84 -4.42
CA GLY A 331 3.84 -6.80 -3.33
C GLY A 331 3.99 -7.99 -2.38
N ILE A 332 3.91 -7.71 -1.08
CA ILE A 332 3.81 -8.68 0.01
C ILE A 332 2.48 -8.47 0.75
N LEU A 333 1.78 -9.57 1.00
CA LEU A 333 0.60 -9.62 1.86
C LEU A 333 0.87 -10.55 3.03
N ILE A 334 0.47 -10.13 4.24
CA ILE A 334 0.47 -10.98 5.44
C ILE A 334 -0.99 -11.25 5.82
N ASN A 335 -1.34 -12.51 6.06
CA ASN A 335 -2.72 -12.95 6.31
C ASN A 335 -3.43 -12.05 7.35
N PRO A 336 -4.44 -11.26 6.97
CA PRO A 336 -5.10 -10.31 7.86
C PRO A 336 -5.94 -11.00 8.95
N ASN A 337 -6.24 -12.29 8.80
CA ASN A 337 -7.01 -13.08 9.76
C ASN A 337 -6.17 -13.57 10.95
N LEU A 338 -4.85 -13.37 10.92
CA LEU A 338 -3.97 -13.71 12.03
C LEU A 338 -4.31 -12.89 13.29
N SER A 339 -3.98 -13.46 14.44
CA SER A 339 -3.99 -12.72 15.70
C SER A 339 -3.05 -11.50 15.59
N PRO A 340 -3.29 -10.43 16.37
CA PRO A 340 -2.36 -9.30 16.43
C PRO A 340 -0.90 -9.72 16.60
N GLU A 341 -0.66 -10.59 17.58
CA GLU A 341 0.66 -11.07 17.97
C GLU A 341 1.34 -11.79 16.82
N ASP A 342 0.65 -12.73 16.19
CA ASP A 342 1.18 -13.50 15.05
C ASP A 342 1.44 -12.61 13.84
N TRP A 343 0.55 -11.64 13.56
CA TRP A 343 0.71 -10.73 12.43
C TRP A 343 1.94 -9.84 12.59
N TYR A 344 2.16 -9.24 13.77
CA TYR A 344 3.34 -8.39 14.00
C TYR A 344 4.64 -9.21 14.08
N SER A 345 4.57 -10.45 14.58
CA SER A 345 5.70 -11.39 14.52
C SER A 345 6.07 -11.72 13.08
N ALA A 346 5.08 -12.00 12.23
CA ALA A 346 5.29 -12.20 10.79
C ALA A 346 5.84 -10.95 10.11
N TYR A 347 5.31 -9.76 10.43
CA TYR A 347 5.79 -8.50 9.88
C TYR A 347 7.26 -8.25 10.21
N ALA A 348 7.67 -8.45 11.47
CA ALA A 348 9.06 -8.29 11.88
C ALA A 348 9.99 -9.25 11.12
N ALA A 349 9.58 -10.52 10.98
CA ALA A 349 10.37 -11.49 10.21
C ALA A 349 10.44 -11.16 8.71
N VAL A 350 9.36 -10.63 8.11
CA VAL A 350 9.35 -10.17 6.72
C VAL A 350 10.22 -8.92 6.53
N ASN A 351 10.14 -7.93 7.43
CA ASN A 351 10.97 -6.73 7.41
C ASN A 351 12.46 -7.11 7.35
N ASP A 352 12.87 -8.03 8.22
CA ASP A 352 14.26 -8.44 8.34
C ASP A 352 14.72 -9.24 7.13
N THR A 353 13.86 -10.11 6.60
CA THR A 353 14.11 -10.87 5.37
C THR A 353 14.29 -9.95 4.16
N VAL A 354 13.41 -8.95 3.99
CA VAL A 354 13.47 -7.99 2.88
C VAL A 354 14.67 -7.06 3.04
N SER A 355 14.94 -6.56 4.25
CA SER A 355 16.07 -5.66 4.52
C SER A 355 17.41 -6.33 4.24
N THR A 356 17.57 -7.59 4.70
CA THR A 356 18.75 -8.42 4.44
C THR A 356 18.90 -8.69 2.94
N PHE A 357 17.80 -8.99 2.24
CA PHE A 357 17.82 -9.21 0.80
C PHE A 357 18.28 -7.96 0.03
N LEU A 358 17.72 -6.78 0.33
CA LEU A 358 18.11 -5.53 -0.35
C LEU A 358 19.56 -5.12 -0.03
N ASP A 359 20.02 -5.38 1.20
CA ASP A 359 21.40 -5.13 1.61
C ASP A 359 22.40 -6.00 0.83
N GLN A 360 22.06 -7.25 0.50
CA GLN A 360 22.89 -8.10 -0.36
C GLN A 360 22.78 -7.69 -1.83
N ALA A 361 21.57 -7.38 -2.30
CA ALA A 361 21.30 -7.04 -3.70
C ALA A 361 22.07 -5.78 -4.16
N ARG A 362 22.36 -4.80 -3.28
CA ARG A 362 23.13 -3.60 -3.67
C ARG A 362 24.58 -3.92 -4.09
N TYR A 363 25.21 -4.90 -3.44
CA TYR A 363 26.55 -5.36 -3.82
C TYR A 363 26.49 -6.23 -5.08
N GLY A 364 25.48 -7.09 -5.19
CA GLY A 364 25.21 -7.87 -6.42
C GLY A 364 24.99 -6.97 -7.65
N TYR A 365 24.29 -5.85 -7.50
CA TYR A 365 24.11 -4.86 -8.57
C TYR A 365 25.44 -4.21 -8.99
N THR A 366 26.31 -3.92 -8.02
CA THR A 366 27.65 -3.37 -8.29
C THR A 366 28.49 -4.37 -9.09
N ALA A 367 28.46 -5.65 -8.68
CA ALA A 367 29.13 -6.72 -9.41
C ALA A 367 28.59 -6.87 -10.85
N LEU A 368 27.27 -6.81 -11.02
CA LEU A 368 26.63 -6.86 -12.33
C LEU A 368 27.14 -5.73 -13.26
N LEU A 369 27.15 -4.48 -12.79
CA LEU A 369 27.62 -3.36 -13.61
C LEU A 369 29.10 -3.47 -13.97
N ASN A 370 29.94 -3.97 -13.06
CA ASN A 370 31.36 -4.19 -13.33
C ASN A 370 31.59 -5.32 -14.34
N ARG A 371 30.80 -6.40 -14.27
CA ARG A 371 30.80 -7.50 -15.25
C ARG A 371 30.47 -6.99 -16.65
N HIS A 372 29.52 -6.07 -16.75
CA HIS A 372 29.05 -5.48 -18.00
C HIS A 372 29.63 -4.08 -18.28
N LYS A 373 30.77 -3.71 -17.68
CA LYS A 373 31.32 -2.34 -17.79
C LYS A 373 31.55 -1.87 -19.23
N ALA A 374 31.83 -2.79 -20.16
CA ALA A 374 31.99 -2.49 -21.58
C ALA A 374 30.67 -2.09 -22.28
N ASP A 375 29.53 -2.59 -21.76
CA ASP A 375 28.19 -2.33 -22.27
C ASP A 375 27.62 -1.00 -21.74
N LEU A 376 28.22 -0.42 -20.70
CA LEU A 376 27.86 0.87 -20.10
C LEU A 376 28.22 2.01 -21.04
N GLN A 377 27.41 2.15 -22.09
CA GLN A 377 27.51 3.23 -23.06
C GLN A 377 26.98 4.54 -22.48
N PRO A 378 27.43 5.70 -23.00
CA PRO A 378 26.74 6.96 -22.73
C PRO A 378 25.26 6.83 -23.14
N PRO A 379 24.29 7.16 -22.26
CA PRO A 379 22.89 7.20 -22.67
C PRO A 379 22.75 8.11 -23.90
N ALA A 380 22.15 7.59 -24.97
CA ALA A 380 21.83 8.41 -26.14
C ALA A 380 20.97 9.60 -25.69
N ALA A 381 21.14 10.76 -26.31
CA ALA A 381 20.32 11.93 -26.03
C ALA A 381 18.85 11.57 -26.28
N ILE A 382 18.11 11.26 -25.21
CA ILE A 382 16.72 10.86 -25.29
C ILE A 382 15.96 12.05 -25.89
N ALA A 383 15.30 11.81 -27.03
CA ALA A 383 14.47 12.81 -27.70
C ALA A 383 13.41 13.36 -26.75
N ARG A 384 13.07 14.64 -26.92
CA ARG A 384 12.10 15.43 -26.14
C ARG A 384 11.00 14.57 -25.51
N GLN A 385 11.10 14.35 -24.20
CA GLN A 385 10.00 13.80 -23.42
C GLN A 385 9.21 14.97 -22.82
N SER A 386 7.99 15.17 -23.32
CA SER A 386 6.99 15.95 -22.59
C SER A 386 6.51 15.08 -21.43
N VAL A 387 7.08 15.26 -20.25
CA VAL A 387 6.49 14.75 -19.02
C VAL A 387 5.30 15.67 -18.71
N GLY A 388 4.10 15.11 -18.68
CA GLY A 388 2.90 15.87 -18.35
C GLY A 388 2.91 16.25 -16.86
N PRO A 389 2.29 17.37 -16.44
CA PRO A 389 2.32 17.86 -15.05
C PRO A 389 1.65 16.96 -13.99
N GLY A 390 1.25 15.73 -14.33
CA GLY A 390 0.36 14.90 -13.50
C GLY A 390 1.05 13.93 -12.54
N GLU A 391 2.37 13.77 -12.58
CA GLU A 391 3.05 12.64 -11.92
C GLU A 391 3.30 12.78 -10.41
N LEU A 392 2.70 13.74 -9.73
CA LEU A 392 3.41 14.41 -8.64
C LEU A 392 2.73 14.43 -7.30
N ARG A 393 2.22 13.31 -6.79
CA ARG A 393 1.51 13.34 -5.50
C ARG A 393 1.71 12.13 -4.61
N TYR A 394 2.97 11.69 -4.40
CA TYR A 394 3.31 10.76 -3.30
C TYR A 394 4.48 11.22 -2.40
N TYR A 395 5.22 12.27 -2.76
CA TYR A 395 6.20 12.88 -1.86
C TYR A 395 5.54 14.01 -1.08
N SER A 396 5.28 13.82 0.21
CA SER A 396 4.85 14.94 1.06
C SER A 396 5.97 15.98 1.14
N ARG A 397 5.63 17.28 1.21
CA ARG A 397 6.60 18.37 1.41
C ARG A 397 7.48 18.18 2.64
N LEU A 398 6.99 17.49 3.66
CA LEU A 398 7.73 17.15 4.87
C LEU A 398 8.61 15.90 4.72
N ALA A 399 8.25 14.96 3.84
CA ALA A 399 9.20 13.95 3.39
C ALA A 399 10.38 14.68 2.71
N LEU A 400 10.10 15.59 1.79
CA LEU A 400 11.14 16.47 1.23
C LEU A 400 11.93 17.24 2.31
N GLN A 401 11.27 17.73 3.36
CA GLN A 401 11.97 18.42 4.46
C GLN A 401 12.88 17.47 5.25
N ALA A 402 12.46 16.23 5.49
CA ALA A 402 13.30 15.20 6.10
C ALA A 402 14.47 14.79 5.18
N GLU A 403 14.28 14.69 3.85
CA GLU A 403 15.41 14.57 2.90
C GLU A 403 16.36 15.77 3.05
N GLN A 404 15.81 16.97 3.04
CA GLN A 404 16.57 18.19 3.15
C GLN A 404 17.34 18.27 4.47
N ASP A 405 16.78 17.76 5.57
CA ASP A 405 17.41 17.71 6.89
C ASP A 405 18.51 16.64 6.97
N ALA A 406 18.31 15.48 6.35
CA ALA A 406 19.36 14.47 6.18
C ALA A 406 20.55 15.02 5.36
N GLU A 407 20.27 15.74 4.26
CA GLU A 407 21.32 16.41 3.46
C GLU A 407 22.03 17.53 4.23
N ARG A 408 21.37 18.18 5.22
CA ARG A 408 22.04 19.16 6.12
C ARG A 408 23.09 18.48 7.01
N THR A 409 22.77 17.32 7.58
CA THR A 409 23.68 16.58 8.48
C THR A 409 24.97 16.19 7.74
N ARG A 410 24.87 15.87 6.45
CA ARG A 410 26.00 15.51 5.58
C ARG A 410 26.96 16.68 5.27
N GLN A 411 26.44 17.89 5.02
CA GLN A 411 27.28 19.07 4.77
C GLN A 411 27.83 19.71 6.08
N GLY A 412 27.35 19.26 7.24
CA GLY A 412 27.63 19.81 8.56
C GLY A 412 28.63 19.03 9.41
N SER A 413 29.44 18.12 8.85
CA SER A 413 30.50 17.39 9.57
C SER A 413 31.68 18.26 10.06
N GLY A 414 31.42 19.54 10.34
CA GLY A 414 32.18 20.37 11.27
C GLY A 414 31.41 20.53 12.59
N GLY A 415 31.53 19.54 13.48
CA GLY A 415 31.26 19.67 14.92
C GLY A 415 29.81 19.88 15.35
N LEU A 416 29.06 18.79 15.55
CA LEU A 416 27.89 18.82 16.44
C LEU A 416 28.38 18.85 17.89
N ARG A 417 28.20 19.99 18.56
CA ARG A 417 28.26 20.03 20.04
C ARG A 417 27.09 19.23 20.60
N PRO A 418 27.29 18.41 21.65
CA PRO A 418 26.21 17.68 22.28
C PRO A 418 25.19 18.68 22.85
N LEU A 419 23.91 18.36 22.69
CA LEU A 419 22.81 19.05 23.37
C LEU A 419 23.07 19.00 24.88
N ALA A 420 23.53 20.11 25.43
CA ALA A 420 23.59 20.31 26.86
C ALA A 420 22.16 20.27 27.41
N SER A 421 21.98 19.41 28.40
CA SER A 421 20.82 19.27 29.26
C SER A 421 20.27 20.60 29.78
N GLY A 422 18.94 20.72 29.80
CA GLY A 422 18.20 21.49 30.80
C GLY A 422 18.22 23.01 30.63
N THR A 423 17.16 23.56 30.04
CA THR A 423 16.34 24.66 30.58
C THR A 423 15.31 25.08 29.53
N GLY A 424 14.04 25.12 29.93
CA GLY A 424 12.90 25.36 29.03
C GLY A 424 12.82 26.80 28.54
N GLN A 425 13.43 27.08 27.39
CA GLN A 425 13.06 28.22 26.54
C GLN A 425 12.80 27.75 25.11
N PRO A 426 11.67 28.15 24.49
CA PRO A 426 11.42 27.87 23.08
C PRO A 426 12.42 28.67 22.23
N ALA A 427 13.11 27.97 21.33
CA ALA A 427 14.04 28.59 20.40
C ALA A 427 13.33 29.65 19.54
N GLU A 428 13.79 30.91 19.64
CA GLU A 428 13.39 31.97 18.72
C GLU A 428 13.76 31.57 17.29
N ILE A 429 12.75 31.49 16.43
CA ILE A 429 12.90 31.33 14.99
C ILE A 429 13.50 32.63 14.45
N VAL A 430 14.81 32.65 14.22
CA VAL A 430 15.49 33.75 13.52
C VAL A 430 14.96 33.80 12.08
N ALA A 431 14.05 34.74 11.84
CA ALA A 431 13.53 35.07 10.52
C ALA A 431 14.63 35.75 9.67
N GLY A 432 15.03 35.11 8.57
CA GLY A 432 15.90 35.76 7.58
C GLY A 432 16.67 34.79 6.67
N ARG A 433 16.14 34.63 5.44
CA ARG A 433 16.63 33.88 4.26
C ARG A 433 16.19 32.40 4.17
N PRO A 434 15.37 32.02 3.18
CA PRO A 434 15.19 30.62 2.82
C PRO A 434 16.51 30.14 2.18
N ARG A 435 17.29 29.33 2.90
CA ARG A 435 18.34 28.52 2.29
C ARG A 435 17.66 27.38 1.55
N THR A 436 17.37 27.57 0.28
CA THR A 436 16.86 26.53 -0.62
C THR A 436 17.96 25.49 -0.87
N ARG A 437 17.62 24.21 -0.72
CA ARG A 437 18.55 23.08 -0.52
C ARG A 437 18.44 22.04 -1.64
N PRO A 438 19.50 21.25 -1.90
CA PRO A 438 19.41 20.08 -2.77
C PRO A 438 18.37 19.08 -2.24
N VAL A 439 17.69 18.37 -3.14
CA VAL A 439 16.71 17.31 -2.85
C VAL A 439 17.17 15.98 -3.43
N GLY A 440 16.68 14.87 -2.89
CA GLY A 440 17.00 13.55 -3.45
C GLY A 440 16.27 13.33 -4.78
N VAL A 441 16.99 12.98 -5.83
CA VAL A 441 16.44 12.45 -7.09
C VAL A 441 16.67 10.94 -7.10
N ASN A 442 15.63 10.18 -7.42
CA ASN A 442 15.56 8.76 -7.11
C ASN A 442 15.56 7.91 -8.39
N GLY A 443 16.59 7.10 -8.57
CA GLY A 443 16.65 6.06 -9.61
C GLY A 443 16.32 4.69 -9.02
N GLU A 444 15.05 4.30 -9.11
CA GLU A 444 14.49 3.08 -8.51
C GLU A 444 14.95 1.83 -9.27
N LEU A 445 15.32 0.74 -8.57
CA LEU A 445 15.69 -0.56 -9.14
C LEU A 445 14.68 -1.66 -8.76
N ILE A 446 14.42 -1.82 -7.46
CA ILE A 446 13.47 -2.81 -6.93
C ILE A 446 12.61 -2.12 -5.89
N ASP A 447 11.29 -2.25 -6.01
CA ASP A 447 10.31 -1.75 -5.05
C ASP A 447 9.54 -2.94 -4.43
N VAL A 448 9.46 -2.99 -3.11
CA VAL A 448 8.76 -4.02 -2.35
C VAL A 448 7.73 -3.37 -1.43
N GLY A 449 6.45 -3.46 -1.78
CA GLY A 449 5.35 -2.93 -0.96
C GLY A 449 4.75 -4.00 -0.05
N LEU A 450 4.63 -3.75 1.26
CA LEU A 450 3.96 -4.62 2.22
C LEU A 450 2.68 -3.96 2.76
N SER A 451 1.51 -4.55 2.51
CA SER A 451 0.23 -3.96 2.94
C SER A 451 0.05 -4.03 4.46
N LYS A 452 -0.44 -2.95 5.09
CA LYS A 452 -0.59 -2.90 6.56
C LYS A 452 -1.83 -3.68 7.04
N ARG A 453 -1.75 -4.22 8.27
CA ARG A 453 -2.72 -5.15 8.87
C ARG A 453 -4.20 -4.76 8.77
N ASN A 454 -4.52 -3.48 8.98
CA ASN A 454 -5.90 -3.00 9.10
C ASN A 454 -6.32 -2.13 7.92
N THR A 455 -5.83 -2.45 6.73
CA THR A 455 -6.12 -1.68 5.50
C THR A 455 -7.13 -2.41 4.64
N VAL A 456 -7.94 -1.64 3.89
CA VAL A 456 -8.86 -2.21 2.90
C VAL A 456 -8.06 -2.96 1.84
N GLU A 457 -6.92 -2.39 1.44
CA GLU A 457 -6.01 -2.95 0.43
C GLU A 457 -5.50 -4.34 0.84
N LEU A 458 -5.08 -4.54 2.09
CA LEU A 458 -4.66 -5.87 2.54
C LEU A 458 -5.83 -6.87 2.53
N LEU A 459 -6.99 -6.49 3.04
CA LEU A 459 -8.16 -7.37 3.12
C LEU A 459 -8.65 -7.76 1.72
N GLU A 460 -8.81 -6.79 0.82
CA GLU A 460 -9.19 -6.99 -0.59
C GLU A 460 -8.18 -7.90 -1.30
N HIS A 461 -6.90 -7.54 -1.28
CA HIS A 461 -5.88 -8.32 -1.99
C HIS A 461 -5.73 -9.73 -1.41
N TRP A 462 -5.91 -9.92 -0.10
CA TRP A 462 -5.86 -11.26 0.48
C TRP A 462 -7.01 -12.17 0.02
N LEU A 463 -8.19 -11.60 -0.22
CA LEU A 463 -9.34 -12.33 -0.74
C LEU A 463 -9.15 -12.69 -2.22
N ASP A 464 -8.76 -11.70 -3.03
CA ASP A 464 -8.91 -11.77 -4.49
C ASP A 464 -7.60 -12.11 -5.23
N VAL A 465 -6.44 -11.73 -4.70
CA VAL A 465 -5.15 -12.01 -5.38
C VAL A 465 -4.82 -13.48 -5.28
N LYS A 466 -4.89 -14.16 -6.43
CA LYS A 466 -4.33 -15.49 -6.68
C LYS A 466 -3.05 -15.33 -7.50
N ILE A 467 -2.02 -16.09 -7.14
CA ILE A 467 -0.67 -15.96 -7.69
C ILE A 467 -0.35 -17.22 -8.47
N ASP A 468 0.10 -17.04 -9.71
CA ASP A 468 0.65 -18.09 -10.56
C ASP A 468 2.14 -17.85 -10.74
N GLU A 469 2.88 -18.93 -11.02
CA GLU A 469 4.26 -18.84 -11.48
C GLU A 469 4.29 -18.91 -13.01
N LYS A 470 4.93 -17.92 -13.65
CA LYS A 470 4.97 -17.78 -15.10
C LYS A 470 6.42 -17.61 -15.60
N GLU A 471 6.61 -17.90 -16.88
CA GLU A 471 7.85 -17.61 -17.60
C GLU A 471 8.03 -16.09 -17.75
N GLY A 472 9.19 -15.60 -17.34
CA GLY A 472 9.63 -14.22 -17.51
C GLY A 472 10.15 -13.95 -18.92
N VAL A 473 11.08 -13.02 -19.05
CA VAL A 473 11.81 -12.75 -20.29
C VAL A 473 12.92 -13.77 -20.50
N VAL A 474 13.58 -14.19 -19.42
CA VAL A 474 14.74 -15.10 -19.45
C VAL A 474 14.72 -16.16 -18.35
N SER A 475 13.96 -15.96 -17.27
CA SER A 475 13.84 -16.90 -16.14
C SER A 475 12.42 -17.42 -15.97
N ASP A 476 12.29 -18.66 -15.51
CA ASP A 476 11.03 -19.25 -15.09
C ASP A 476 10.71 -18.94 -13.62
N GLY A 477 9.45 -19.16 -13.23
CA GLY A 477 9.04 -19.14 -11.81
C GLY A 477 8.72 -17.74 -11.26
N ILE A 478 8.45 -16.76 -12.13
CA ILE A 478 8.11 -15.40 -11.71
C ILE A 478 6.69 -15.39 -11.09
N PRO A 479 6.54 -14.98 -9.82
CA PRO A 479 5.24 -14.97 -9.16
C PRO A 479 4.43 -13.75 -9.62
N VAL A 480 3.32 -13.96 -10.33
CA VAL A 480 2.44 -12.89 -10.82
C VAL A 480 0.98 -13.14 -10.45
N PRO A 481 0.17 -12.09 -10.22
CA PRO A 481 -1.27 -12.24 -10.08
C PRO A 481 -1.92 -12.82 -11.33
N GLN A 482 -3.00 -13.58 -11.13
CA GLN A 482 -3.88 -13.97 -12.23
C GLN A 482 -4.52 -12.75 -12.90
N LEU A 483 -4.83 -12.85 -14.20
CA LEU A 483 -5.32 -11.73 -15.01
C LEU A 483 -6.52 -10.94 -14.43
N PRO A 484 -7.52 -11.57 -13.78
CA PRO A 484 -8.57 -10.87 -13.03
C PRO A 484 -8.10 -9.69 -12.17
N TYR A 485 -6.97 -9.84 -11.46
CA TYR A 485 -6.41 -8.79 -10.61
C TYR A 485 -6.16 -7.49 -11.37
N PHE A 486 -5.66 -7.57 -12.61
CA PHE A 486 -5.33 -6.39 -13.41
C PHE A 486 -6.57 -5.67 -13.96
N VAL A 487 -7.70 -6.37 -14.08
CA VAL A 487 -8.99 -5.73 -14.43
C VAL A 487 -9.40 -4.76 -13.33
N ASP A 488 -9.32 -5.21 -12.08
CA ASP A 488 -9.69 -4.40 -10.91
C ASP A 488 -8.67 -3.29 -10.62
N ASP A 489 -7.36 -3.58 -10.74
CA ASP A 489 -6.28 -2.59 -10.56
C ASP A 489 -6.40 -1.44 -11.58
N PHE A 490 -6.54 -1.76 -12.88
CA PHE A 490 -6.69 -0.71 -13.90
C PHE A 490 -8.04 0.00 -13.83
N SER A 491 -9.13 -0.70 -13.49
CA SER A 491 -10.43 -0.08 -13.27
C SER A 491 -10.39 0.93 -12.13
N THR A 492 -9.70 0.60 -11.03
CA THR A 492 -9.48 1.49 -9.88
C THR A 492 -8.78 2.77 -10.31
N ILE A 493 -7.67 2.67 -11.06
CA ILE A 493 -6.91 3.83 -11.52
C ILE A 493 -7.73 4.69 -12.51
N ILE A 494 -8.49 4.05 -13.41
CA ILE A 494 -9.35 4.78 -14.36
C ILE A 494 -10.46 5.53 -13.62
N ARG A 495 -11.09 4.91 -12.61
CA ARG A 495 -12.16 5.54 -11.82
C ARG A 495 -11.65 6.64 -10.91
N GLU A 496 -10.46 6.50 -10.33
CA GLU A 496 -9.81 7.58 -9.60
C GLU A 496 -9.56 8.79 -10.51
N ALA A 497 -9.11 8.55 -11.76
CA ALA A 497 -8.91 9.60 -12.75
C ALA A 497 -10.23 10.30 -13.14
N LEU A 498 -11.33 9.55 -13.28
CA LEU A 498 -12.67 10.09 -13.50
C LEU A 498 -13.14 10.95 -12.31
N ALA A 499 -12.96 10.46 -11.08
CA ALA A 499 -13.39 11.14 -9.86
C ALA A 499 -12.62 12.45 -9.60
N THR A 500 -11.33 12.47 -9.94
CA THR A 500 -10.45 13.64 -9.77
C THR A 500 -10.36 14.53 -11.02
N ASN A 501 -11.02 14.13 -12.11
CA ASN A 501 -10.97 14.79 -13.42
C ASN A 501 -9.53 14.99 -13.92
N THR A 502 -8.65 14.02 -13.68
CA THR A 502 -7.27 14.02 -14.15
C THR A 502 -7.16 13.22 -15.43
N ALA A 503 -6.59 13.80 -16.49
CA ALA A 503 -6.38 13.12 -17.76
C ALA A 503 -4.91 13.25 -18.19
N ASP A 504 -4.21 12.11 -18.27
CA ASP A 504 -2.79 12.08 -18.61
C ASP A 504 -2.44 10.87 -19.51
N ARG A 505 -1.16 10.74 -19.89
CA ARG A 505 -0.67 9.59 -20.66
C ARG A 505 -0.80 8.26 -19.90
N LYS A 506 -0.85 8.27 -18.56
CA LYS A 506 -1.03 7.05 -17.77
C LYS A 506 -2.44 6.54 -17.94
N LEU A 507 -3.45 7.41 -17.89
CA LEU A 507 -4.83 7.03 -18.19
C LEU A 507 -4.95 6.37 -19.57
N ALA A 508 -4.31 6.94 -20.59
CA ALA A 508 -4.24 6.32 -21.92
C ALA A 508 -3.61 4.92 -21.87
N LYS A 509 -2.45 4.76 -21.21
CA LYS A 509 -1.76 3.46 -21.05
C LYS A 509 -2.64 2.45 -20.31
N ARG A 510 -3.41 2.88 -19.29
CA ARG A 510 -4.29 2.04 -18.47
C ARG A 510 -5.52 1.58 -19.23
N LEU A 511 -6.12 2.44 -20.08
CA LEU A 511 -7.21 2.04 -20.97
C LEU A 511 -6.77 0.94 -21.95
N VAL A 512 -5.60 1.12 -22.57
CA VAL A 512 -5.04 0.12 -23.51
C VAL A 512 -4.70 -1.19 -22.79
N ARG A 513 -4.09 -1.11 -21.59
CA ARG A 513 -3.76 -2.30 -20.79
C ARG A 513 -5.02 -3.05 -20.32
N LEU A 514 -6.05 -2.34 -19.87
CA LEU A 514 -7.32 -2.94 -19.48
C LEU A 514 -7.98 -3.65 -20.68
N LYS A 515 -8.03 -3.00 -21.85
CA LYS A 515 -8.49 -3.64 -23.10
C LYS A 515 -7.74 -4.95 -23.35
N LEU A 516 -6.40 -4.92 -23.32
CA LEU A 516 -5.56 -6.09 -23.60
C LEU A 516 -5.82 -7.25 -22.62
N VAL A 517 -5.96 -6.97 -21.33
CA VAL A 517 -6.28 -8.00 -20.32
C VAL A 517 -7.65 -8.62 -20.59
N LEU A 518 -8.64 -7.80 -20.94
CA LEU A 518 -9.99 -8.26 -21.25
C LEU A 518 -10.05 -9.08 -22.55
N GLU A 519 -9.16 -8.84 -23.51
CA GLU A 519 -9.05 -9.62 -24.76
C GLU A 519 -8.38 -10.99 -24.57
N SER A 520 -7.74 -11.22 -23.43
CA SER A 520 -7.03 -12.48 -23.15
C SER A 520 -7.98 -13.68 -23.09
N ASP A 521 -7.56 -14.80 -23.67
CA ASP A 521 -8.24 -16.10 -23.56
C ASP A 521 -7.65 -16.99 -22.44
N ASP A 522 -6.91 -16.39 -21.50
CA ASP A 522 -6.46 -17.07 -20.28
C ASP A 522 -7.63 -17.69 -19.50
N ASP A 523 -7.44 -18.93 -19.04
CA ASP A 523 -8.49 -19.73 -18.39
C ASP A 523 -9.05 -19.06 -17.13
N ALA A 524 -8.21 -18.42 -16.32
CA ALA A 524 -8.65 -17.74 -15.10
C ALA A 524 -9.51 -16.52 -15.46
N MET A 525 -9.10 -15.76 -16.48
CA MET A 525 -9.87 -14.62 -16.99
C MET A 525 -11.22 -15.06 -17.58
N VAL A 526 -11.24 -16.04 -18.49
CA VAL A 526 -12.48 -16.54 -19.12
C VAL A 526 -13.45 -17.09 -18.07
N LYS A 527 -12.95 -17.84 -17.09
CA LYS A 527 -13.77 -18.38 -16.00
C LYS A 527 -14.35 -17.27 -15.12
N ALA A 528 -13.56 -16.25 -14.78
CA ALA A 528 -14.01 -15.13 -13.96
C ALA A 528 -15.10 -14.31 -14.67
N VAL A 529 -14.90 -13.96 -15.95
CA VAL A 529 -15.92 -13.23 -16.72
C VAL A 529 -17.18 -14.07 -16.90
N LYS A 530 -17.06 -15.39 -17.14
CA LYS A 530 -18.23 -16.26 -17.23
C LYS A 530 -19.03 -16.29 -15.93
N ALA A 531 -18.36 -16.44 -14.79
CA ALA A 531 -19.02 -16.39 -13.48
C ALA A 531 -19.70 -15.03 -13.23
N ALA A 532 -19.06 -13.93 -13.63
CA ALA A 532 -19.65 -12.59 -13.57
C ALA A 532 -20.88 -12.47 -14.49
N SER A 533 -20.84 -13.02 -15.70
CA SER A 533 -21.95 -13.05 -16.66
C SER A 533 -23.15 -13.85 -16.13
N ASP A 534 -22.89 -15.01 -15.52
CA ASP A 534 -23.94 -15.85 -14.94
C ASP A 534 -24.63 -15.12 -13.77
N ALA A 535 -23.84 -14.48 -12.90
CA ALA A 535 -24.36 -13.67 -11.79
C ALA A 535 -25.14 -12.44 -12.27
N LEU A 536 -24.64 -11.75 -13.29
CA LEU A 536 -25.28 -10.57 -13.88
C LEU A 536 -26.60 -10.94 -14.54
N THR A 537 -26.64 -11.99 -15.36
CA THR A 537 -27.85 -12.41 -16.07
C THR A 537 -28.95 -12.88 -15.11
N ALA A 538 -28.55 -13.49 -13.98
CA ALA A 538 -29.49 -13.88 -12.94
C ALA A 538 -30.04 -12.67 -12.16
N ALA A 539 -29.27 -11.59 -12.05
CA ALA A 539 -29.61 -10.46 -11.20
C ALA A 539 -30.24 -9.27 -11.95
N LEU A 540 -29.64 -8.85 -13.07
CA LEU A 540 -30.00 -7.65 -13.83
C LEU A 540 -30.03 -7.93 -15.36
N PRO A 541 -30.93 -8.82 -15.84
CA PRO A 541 -30.99 -9.22 -17.25
C PRO A 541 -31.27 -8.04 -18.21
N ASP A 542 -32.10 -7.06 -17.85
CA ASP A 542 -32.42 -5.95 -18.74
C ASP A 542 -31.23 -4.99 -18.86
N SER A 543 -30.53 -4.75 -17.75
CA SER A 543 -29.31 -3.95 -17.69
C SER A 543 -28.17 -4.59 -18.48
N ALA A 544 -28.02 -5.91 -18.37
CA ALA A 544 -27.02 -6.66 -19.14
C ALA A 544 -27.21 -6.45 -20.65
N ASN A 545 -28.46 -6.56 -21.13
CA ASN A 545 -28.80 -6.30 -22.51
C ASN A 545 -28.55 -4.83 -22.91
N ALA A 546 -28.97 -3.89 -22.07
CA ALA A 546 -28.86 -2.46 -22.35
C ALA A 546 -27.42 -1.94 -22.40
N PHE A 547 -26.52 -2.52 -21.59
CA PHE A 547 -25.09 -2.20 -21.61
C PHE A 547 -24.31 -2.97 -22.69
N GLY A 548 -24.93 -3.94 -23.37
CA GLY A 548 -24.22 -4.86 -24.25
C GLY A 548 -23.19 -5.69 -23.48
N ALA A 549 -23.54 -6.17 -22.29
CA ALA A 549 -22.70 -7.08 -21.53
C ALA A 549 -22.61 -8.45 -22.22
N GLY A 550 -21.44 -9.07 -22.17
CA GLY A 550 -21.18 -10.34 -22.84
C GLY A 550 -19.80 -10.91 -22.57
N LEU A 551 -19.37 -11.82 -23.45
CA LEU A 551 -18.12 -12.58 -23.32
C LEU A 551 -17.22 -12.45 -24.56
N ALA A 552 -17.68 -11.86 -25.66
CA ALA A 552 -16.99 -11.96 -26.95
C ALA A 552 -15.92 -10.88 -27.16
N THR A 553 -16.19 -9.66 -26.70
CA THR A 553 -15.31 -8.50 -26.90
C THR A 553 -14.84 -7.90 -25.58
N SER A 554 -13.76 -7.12 -25.58
CA SER A 554 -13.25 -6.47 -24.38
C SER A 554 -14.26 -5.52 -23.74
N THR A 555 -15.03 -4.79 -24.56
CA THR A 555 -16.09 -3.89 -24.08
C THR A 555 -17.26 -4.64 -23.46
N GLU A 556 -17.68 -5.76 -24.06
CA GLU A 556 -18.71 -6.65 -23.51
C GLU A 556 -18.26 -7.25 -22.17
N ARG A 557 -17.03 -7.78 -22.12
CA ARG A 557 -16.45 -8.38 -20.91
C ARG A 557 -16.30 -7.35 -19.79
N LEU A 558 -15.92 -6.11 -20.12
CA LEU A 558 -15.87 -5.03 -19.13
C LEU A 558 -17.25 -4.73 -18.58
N ALA A 559 -18.25 -4.51 -19.43
CA ALA A 559 -19.62 -4.23 -19.01
C ALA A 559 -20.15 -5.33 -18.08
N THR A 560 -19.91 -6.60 -18.43
CA THR A 560 -20.17 -7.76 -17.56
C THR A 560 -19.49 -7.63 -16.21
N TRP A 561 -18.17 -7.37 -16.22
CA TRP A 561 -17.35 -7.30 -15.01
C TRP A 561 -17.84 -6.23 -14.04
N VAL A 562 -18.01 -4.99 -14.52
CA VAL A 562 -18.31 -3.85 -13.65
C VAL A 562 -19.75 -3.86 -13.16
N LEU A 563 -20.72 -4.37 -13.94
CA LEU A 563 -22.10 -4.53 -13.48
C LEU A 563 -22.20 -5.67 -12.45
N ALA A 564 -21.51 -6.79 -12.66
CA ALA A 564 -21.41 -7.86 -11.67
C ALA A 564 -20.76 -7.36 -10.38
N GLY A 565 -19.67 -6.57 -10.47
CA GLY A 565 -19.02 -5.96 -9.33
C GLY A 565 -19.93 -4.99 -8.54
N LEU A 566 -20.77 -4.22 -9.25
CA LEU A 566 -21.79 -3.37 -8.64
C LEU A 566 -22.82 -4.19 -7.84
N ILE A 567 -23.33 -5.29 -8.42
CA ILE A 567 -24.26 -6.23 -7.76
C ILE A 567 -23.61 -6.81 -6.51
N GLN A 568 -22.41 -7.36 -6.63
CA GLN A 568 -21.71 -8.02 -5.52
C GLN A 568 -21.43 -7.06 -4.36
N SER A 569 -21.22 -5.78 -4.67
CA SER A 569 -21.00 -4.73 -3.67
C SER A 569 -22.24 -4.38 -2.84
N ILE A 570 -23.43 -4.87 -3.20
CA ILE A 570 -24.70 -4.55 -2.53
C ILE A 570 -25.37 -5.86 -2.05
N PRO A 571 -24.73 -6.63 -1.15
CA PRO A 571 -25.01 -8.06 -0.95
C PRO A 571 -26.39 -8.41 -0.33
N ASP A 572 -27.17 -7.42 0.11
CA ASP A 572 -28.53 -7.60 0.64
C ASP A 572 -29.59 -7.90 -0.45
N LEU A 573 -29.16 -8.05 -1.71
CA LEU A 573 -30.02 -8.31 -2.88
C LEU A 573 -31.08 -9.40 -2.66
N TRP A 574 -30.76 -10.47 -1.95
CA TRP A 574 -31.71 -11.56 -1.67
C TRP A 574 -32.87 -11.16 -0.75
N LEU A 575 -32.71 -10.12 0.07
CA LEU A 575 -33.78 -9.57 0.91
C LEU A 575 -34.63 -8.55 0.14
N ARG A 576 -34.15 -8.06 -1.01
CA ARG A 576 -34.62 -6.86 -1.71
C ARG A 576 -35.04 -7.13 -3.16
N GLN A 577 -35.69 -8.25 -3.46
CA GLN A 577 -36.08 -8.62 -4.84
C GLN A 577 -36.76 -7.49 -5.62
N GLN A 578 -37.75 -6.80 -5.04
CA GLN A 578 -38.44 -5.68 -5.69
C GLN A 578 -37.50 -4.50 -5.99
N TRP A 579 -36.52 -4.24 -5.12
CA TRP A 579 -35.51 -3.21 -5.36
C TRP A 579 -34.57 -3.64 -6.48
N GLN A 580 -34.21 -4.93 -6.56
CA GLN A 580 -33.39 -5.46 -7.64
C GLN A 580 -34.09 -5.31 -9.01
N GLU A 581 -35.37 -5.67 -9.10
CA GLU A 581 -36.19 -5.46 -10.31
C GLU A 581 -36.27 -3.97 -10.70
N SER A 582 -36.39 -3.10 -9.69
CA SER A 582 -36.42 -1.65 -9.88
C SER A 582 -35.06 -1.10 -10.32
N LEU A 583 -33.96 -1.65 -9.78
CA LEU A 583 -32.60 -1.30 -10.15
C LEU A 583 -32.33 -1.71 -11.60
N ASP A 584 -32.73 -2.93 -11.98
CA ASP A 584 -32.55 -3.43 -13.35
C ASP A 584 -33.27 -2.54 -14.37
N SER A 585 -34.54 -2.25 -14.09
CA SER A 585 -35.35 -1.36 -14.92
C SER A 585 -34.75 0.05 -15.02
N TYR A 586 -34.27 0.59 -13.91
CA TYR A 586 -33.65 1.92 -13.87
C TYR A 586 -32.36 1.97 -14.67
N ILE A 587 -31.43 1.04 -14.43
CA ILE A 587 -30.14 0.98 -15.13
C ILE A 587 -30.37 0.81 -16.63
N ALA A 588 -31.25 -0.12 -17.04
CA ALA A 588 -31.58 -0.34 -18.44
C ALA A 588 -32.13 0.93 -19.11
N ALA A 589 -33.02 1.66 -18.44
CA ALA A 589 -33.57 2.91 -18.95
C ALA A 589 -32.53 4.05 -19.05
N GLN A 590 -31.55 4.08 -18.14
CA GLN A 590 -30.50 5.10 -18.13
C GLN A 590 -29.32 4.79 -19.05
N ALA A 591 -29.13 3.53 -19.45
CA ALA A 591 -27.96 3.07 -20.22
C ALA A 591 -27.65 3.93 -21.45
N PRO A 592 -28.63 4.32 -22.32
CA PRO A 592 -28.34 5.14 -23.49
C PRO A 592 -27.75 6.53 -23.15
N THR A 593 -28.16 7.09 -22.00
CA THR A 593 -27.69 8.42 -21.55
C THR A 593 -26.35 8.31 -20.82
N LEU A 594 -26.14 7.24 -20.05
CA LEU A 594 -24.93 7.02 -19.27
C LEU A 594 -23.74 6.62 -20.13
N LEU A 595 -23.97 5.83 -21.18
CA LEU A 595 -22.95 5.36 -22.11
C LEU A 595 -22.65 6.35 -23.25
N ALA A 596 -23.28 7.52 -23.22
CA ALA A 596 -23.14 8.52 -24.27
C ALA A 596 -21.74 9.16 -24.25
N ARG A 597 -21.08 9.18 -25.41
CA ARG A 597 -19.65 9.59 -25.54
C ARG A 597 -19.39 11.03 -25.11
N GLU A 598 -20.39 11.90 -25.19
CA GLU A 598 -20.31 13.28 -24.72
C GLU A 598 -20.02 13.39 -23.23
N LYS A 599 -20.39 12.40 -22.41
CA LYS A 599 -20.14 12.40 -20.96
C LYS A 599 -18.66 12.35 -20.61
N VAL A 600 -17.87 11.73 -21.46
CA VAL A 600 -16.42 11.57 -21.25
C VAL A 600 -15.59 12.42 -22.22
N ALA A 601 -16.22 13.26 -23.04
CA ALA A 601 -15.54 13.99 -24.12
C ALA A 601 -14.35 14.84 -23.64
N GLY A 602 -14.49 15.53 -22.50
CA GLY A 602 -13.44 16.38 -21.94
C GLY A 602 -12.19 15.61 -21.53
N ILE A 603 -12.34 14.43 -20.92
CA ILE A 603 -11.22 13.55 -20.56
C ILE A 603 -10.67 12.86 -21.82
N TRP A 604 -11.56 12.38 -22.70
CA TRP A 604 -11.18 11.69 -23.92
C TRP A 604 -10.30 12.52 -24.84
N GLN A 605 -10.64 13.80 -25.05
CA GLN A 605 -9.86 14.72 -25.88
C GLN A 605 -8.40 14.87 -25.43
N GLN A 606 -8.11 14.68 -24.14
CA GLN A 606 -6.78 14.81 -23.57
C GLN A 606 -5.93 13.54 -23.73
N VAL A 607 -6.57 12.37 -23.86
CA VAL A 607 -5.86 11.07 -23.90
C VAL A 607 -5.82 10.42 -25.28
N VAL A 608 -6.75 10.75 -26.17
CA VAL A 608 -6.93 10.08 -27.48
C VAL A 608 -5.66 10.06 -28.34
N THR A 609 -4.87 11.14 -28.31
CA THR A 609 -3.63 11.24 -29.12
C THR A 609 -2.53 10.30 -28.67
N ALA A 610 -2.62 9.76 -27.44
CA ALA A 610 -1.69 8.78 -26.90
C ALA A 610 -2.15 7.33 -27.13
N ILE A 611 -3.31 7.13 -27.77
CA ILE A 611 -3.91 5.82 -28.06
C ILE A 611 -3.87 5.57 -29.57
N ASN A 612 -3.42 4.37 -29.97
CA ASN A 612 -3.38 3.97 -31.38
C ASN A 612 -4.78 4.04 -32.01
N PRO A 613 -4.92 4.53 -33.26
CA PRO A 613 -6.23 4.67 -33.91
C PRO A 613 -7.11 3.41 -33.91
N ALA A 614 -6.50 2.23 -33.99
CA ALA A 614 -7.21 0.95 -33.95
C ALA A 614 -7.87 0.65 -32.59
N ASP A 615 -7.29 1.13 -31.48
CA ASP A 615 -7.80 0.87 -30.12
C ASP A 615 -8.73 1.98 -29.60
N GLN A 616 -8.83 3.11 -30.31
CA GLN A 616 -9.50 4.32 -29.83
C GLN A 616 -11.00 4.09 -29.54
N VAL A 617 -11.70 3.35 -30.40
CA VAL A 617 -13.14 3.12 -30.24
C VAL A 617 -13.44 2.29 -28.98
N ASP A 618 -12.68 1.22 -28.77
CA ASP A 618 -12.86 0.34 -27.62
C ASP A 618 -12.43 1.05 -26.33
N CYS A 619 -11.30 1.75 -26.34
CA CYS A 619 -10.84 2.53 -25.18
C CYS A 619 -11.83 3.63 -24.80
N GLN A 620 -12.43 4.31 -25.78
CA GLN A 620 -13.47 5.32 -25.51
C GLN A 620 -14.72 4.66 -24.88
N THR A 621 -15.09 3.48 -25.37
CA THR A 621 -16.25 2.72 -24.86
C THR A 621 -15.99 2.22 -23.44
N ILE A 622 -14.80 1.70 -23.16
CA ILE A 622 -14.33 1.32 -21.82
C ILE A 622 -14.44 2.51 -20.85
N LEU A 623 -13.98 3.69 -21.26
CA LEU A 623 -14.08 4.91 -20.45
C LEU A 623 -15.55 5.30 -20.17
N CYS A 624 -16.44 5.17 -21.17
CA CYS A 624 -17.87 5.42 -20.99
C CYS A 624 -18.51 4.43 -20.00
N ILE A 625 -18.17 3.14 -20.07
CA ILE A 625 -18.65 2.11 -19.15
C ILE A 625 -18.21 2.42 -17.70
N GLN A 626 -16.95 2.79 -17.49
CA GLN A 626 -16.44 3.16 -16.16
C GLN A 626 -17.14 4.40 -15.59
N TYR A 627 -17.37 5.42 -16.44
CA TYR A 627 -18.14 6.61 -16.07
C TYR A 627 -19.59 6.27 -15.70
N ALA A 628 -20.24 5.42 -16.50
CA ALA A 628 -21.61 4.99 -16.29
C ALA A 628 -21.76 4.30 -14.92
N ILE A 629 -20.89 3.34 -14.62
CA ILE A 629 -20.93 2.64 -13.32
C ILE A 629 -20.63 3.58 -12.16
N SER A 630 -19.61 4.44 -12.25
CA SER A 630 -19.35 5.42 -11.17
C SER A 630 -20.56 6.33 -10.91
N THR A 631 -21.30 6.71 -11.96
CA THR A 631 -22.55 7.48 -11.82
C THR A 631 -23.65 6.66 -11.14
N LEU A 632 -23.80 5.39 -11.50
CA LEU A 632 -24.77 4.48 -10.86
C LEU A 632 -24.44 4.24 -9.39
N SER A 633 -23.18 3.96 -9.06
CA SER A 633 -22.73 3.76 -7.68
C SER A 633 -23.01 4.98 -6.82
N ARG A 634 -22.65 6.18 -7.29
CA ARG A 634 -22.98 7.44 -6.59
C ARG A 634 -24.48 7.60 -6.38
N ARG A 635 -25.30 7.25 -7.38
CA ARG A 635 -26.75 7.31 -7.25
C ARG A 635 -27.29 6.34 -6.20
N ILE A 636 -26.71 5.15 -6.09
CA ILE A 636 -27.07 4.17 -5.04
C ILE A 636 -26.73 4.72 -3.65
N VAL A 637 -25.60 5.41 -3.50
CA VAL A 637 -25.24 6.10 -2.24
C VAL A 637 -26.24 7.23 -1.93
N GLU A 638 -26.58 8.06 -2.91
CA GLU A 638 -27.57 9.14 -2.76
C GLU A 638 -28.96 8.62 -2.35
N ASP A 639 -29.41 7.53 -2.98
CA ASP A 639 -30.66 6.88 -2.60
C ASP A 639 -30.55 6.32 -1.17
N GLY A 640 -29.42 5.73 -0.77
CA GLY A 640 -29.16 5.28 0.60
C GLY A 640 -29.22 6.42 1.63
N VAL A 641 -28.63 7.58 1.31
CA VAL A 641 -28.74 8.82 2.11
C VAL A 641 -30.19 9.26 2.24
N THR A 642 -30.92 9.28 1.13
CA THR A 642 -32.33 9.69 1.08
C THR A 642 -33.19 8.77 1.95
N VAL A 643 -32.96 7.46 1.92
CA VAL A 643 -33.67 6.52 2.79
C VAL A 643 -33.31 6.75 4.26
N ALA A 644 -32.03 6.93 4.60
CA ALA A 644 -31.61 7.20 5.98
C ALA A 644 -32.25 8.48 6.55
N GLN A 645 -32.34 9.54 5.74
CA GLN A 645 -33.01 10.79 6.11
C GLN A 645 -34.52 10.61 6.26
N ALA A 646 -35.15 9.82 5.37
CA ALA A 646 -36.57 9.52 5.45
C ALA A 646 -36.92 8.67 6.69
N ILE A 647 -36.03 7.78 7.12
CA ILE A 647 -36.16 7.00 8.36
C ILE A 647 -35.99 7.89 9.60
N GLY A 648 -35.00 8.79 9.58
CA GLY A 648 -34.67 9.66 10.71
C GLY A 648 -33.56 9.09 11.61
N GLY A 649 -33.61 9.44 12.89
CA GLY A 649 -32.60 9.07 13.89
C GLY A 649 -32.85 9.78 15.23
N PRO A 650 -32.07 9.47 16.27
CA PRO A 650 -32.18 10.15 17.58
C PRO A 650 -31.93 11.67 17.51
N ASP A 651 -31.22 12.13 16.49
CA ASP A 651 -30.99 13.53 16.10
C ASP A 651 -32.14 14.13 15.27
N LEU A 652 -32.97 13.29 14.64
CA LEU A 652 -34.04 13.67 13.72
C LEU A 652 -35.40 13.18 14.22
N THR A 653 -35.69 13.36 15.51
CA THR A 653 -36.90 12.85 16.16
C THR A 653 -38.20 13.42 15.60
N SER A 654 -38.13 14.55 14.89
CA SER A 654 -39.27 15.17 14.20
C SER A 654 -39.69 14.45 12.91
N VAL A 655 -38.87 13.50 12.40
CA VAL A 655 -39.20 12.75 11.18
C VAL A 655 -40.36 11.80 11.48
N PRO A 656 -41.49 11.87 10.74
CA PRO A 656 -42.68 11.07 11.06
C PRO A 656 -42.45 9.55 11.09
N LEU A 657 -41.58 9.04 10.21
CA LEU A 657 -41.27 7.61 10.13
C LEU A 657 -40.42 7.14 11.32
N TRP A 658 -39.63 8.04 11.93
CA TRP A 658 -38.73 7.70 13.02
C TRP A 658 -39.47 7.09 14.20
N LYS A 659 -40.62 7.64 14.60
CA LYS A 659 -41.39 7.13 15.75
C LYS A 659 -41.81 5.66 15.57
N ALA A 660 -42.20 5.28 14.34
CA ALA A 660 -42.59 3.90 14.04
C ALA A 660 -41.36 2.97 14.05
N VAL A 661 -40.24 3.43 13.50
CA VAL A 661 -38.95 2.70 13.48
C VAL A 661 -38.38 2.54 14.89
N GLU A 662 -38.37 3.60 15.70
CA GLU A 662 -37.99 3.60 17.11
C GLU A 662 -38.82 2.60 17.92
N THR A 663 -40.14 2.57 17.68
CA THR A 663 -41.04 1.59 18.32
C THR A 663 -40.66 0.15 17.95
N ALA A 664 -40.34 -0.09 16.67
CA ALA A 664 -39.88 -1.41 16.21
C ALA A 664 -38.54 -1.79 16.86
N ILE A 665 -37.54 -0.89 16.86
CA ILE A 665 -36.24 -1.09 17.50
C ILE A 665 -36.42 -1.42 18.98
N GLY A 666 -37.22 -0.63 19.71
CA GLY A 666 -37.50 -0.87 21.13
C GLY A 666 -38.13 -2.24 21.38
N ALA A 667 -39.04 -2.69 20.52
CA ALA A 667 -39.66 -4.01 20.61
C ALA A 667 -38.65 -5.16 20.40
N VAL A 668 -37.71 -5.00 19.48
CA VAL A 668 -36.60 -5.94 19.26
C VAL A 668 -35.72 -6.00 20.49
N LEU A 669 -35.21 -4.84 20.93
CA LEU A 669 -34.22 -4.75 22.01
C LEU A 669 -34.75 -5.18 23.38
N THR A 670 -36.07 -5.07 23.60
CA THR A 670 -36.71 -5.58 24.83
C THR A 670 -36.51 -7.09 24.99
N LEU A 671 -36.31 -7.85 23.90
CA LEU A 671 -36.02 -9.29 23.98
C LEU A 671 -34.69 -9.59 24.68
N ASN A 672 -33.76 -8.65 24.76
CA ASN A 672 -32.51 -8.85 25.49
C ASN A 672 -32.71 -9.03 27.01
N SER A 673 -33.88 -8.60 27.52
CA SER A 673 -34.26 -8.81 28.93
C SER A 673 -34.76 -10.24 29.21
N ASP A 674 -35.03 -11.04 28.18
CA ASP A 674 -35.34 -12.45 28.30
C ASP A 674 -34.07 -13.28 28.09
N THR A 675 -33.61 -13.94 29.16
CA THR A 675 -32.36 -14.71 29.18
C THR A 675 -32.32 -15.82 28.12
N ARG A 676 -33.46 -16.18 27.51
CA ARG A 676 -33.58 -17.21 26.49
C ARG A 676 -33.43 -16.67 25.06
N SER A 677 -33.61 -15.37 24.81
CA SER A 677 -33.78 -14.85 23.45
C SER A 677 -32.49 -14.45 22.73
N GLY A 678 -31.31 -14.61 23.35
CA GLY A 678 -30.00 -14.12 22.87
C GLY A 678 -29.88 -12.59 22.93
N MET A 679 -28.94 -11.99 22.20
CA MET A 679 -28.67 -10.54 22.27
C MET A 679 -28.80 -9.87 20.91
N PHE A 680 -29.68 -8.87 20.84
CA PHE A 680 -29.85 -7.98 19.70
C PHE A 680 -29.11 -6.66 19.94
N TYR A 681 -28.41 -6.15 18.93
CA TYR A 681 -27.74 -4.86 19.01
C TYR A 681 -27.75 -4.13 17.66
N ILE A 682 -27.74 -2.81 17.70
CA ILE A 682 -27.78 -1.95 16.51
C ILE A 682 -26.38 -1.89 15.89
N SER A 683 -26.32 -1.98 14.56
CA SER A 683 -25.10 -2.01 13.75
C SER A 683 -25.20 -1.06 12.54
N GLY A 684 -24.16 -1.05 11.71
CA GLY A 684 -24.12 -0.35 10.42
C GLY A 684 -24.19 1.17 10.53
N GLY A 685 -24.77 1.81 9.52
CA GLY A 685 -24.83 3.27 9.41
C GLY A 685 -25.53 3.97 10.59
N LEU A 686 -26.65 3.43 11.11
CA LEU A 686 -27.34 4.03 12.26
C LEU A 686 -26.47 3.98 13.53
N ALA A 687 -25.84 2.84 13.80
CA ALA A 687 -24.93 2.70 14.92
C ALA A 687 -23.76 3.69 14.83
N GLY A 688 -23.17 3.85 13.63
CA GLY A 688 -22.11 4.84 13.39
C GLY A 688 -22.58 6.27 13.66
N ARG A 689 -23.77 6.66 13.22
CA ARG A 689 -24.37 7.97 13.53
C ARG A 689 -24.59 8.16 15.04
N MET A 690 -25.11 7.15 15.73
CA MET A 690 -25.31 7.22 17.18
C MET A 690 -24.00 7.36 17.96
N GLN A 691 -22.94 6.64 17.56
CA GLN A 691 -21.61 6.77 18.14
C GLN A 691 -21.00 8.16 17.87
N THR A 692 -21.20 8.69 16.66
CA THR A 692 -20.78 10.05 16.28
C THR A 692 -21.44 11.12 17.14
N MET A 693 -22.74 11.00 17.39
CA MET A 693 -23.46 11.88 18.32
C MET A 693 -22.94 11.74 19.75
N HIS A 694 -22.69 10.50 20.20
CA HIS A 694 -22.17 10.24 21.54
C HIS A 694 -20.76 10.81 21.75
N ALA A 695 -19.99 10.96 20.67
CA ALA A 695 -18.70 11.63 20.66
C ALA A 695 -18.79 13.17 20.56
N ASP A 696 -20.00 13.76 20.65
CA ASP A 696 -20.26 15.20 20.54
C ASP A 696 -19.75 15.85 19.23
N LEU A 697 -19.76 15.11 18.12
CA LEU A 697 -19.42 15.63 16.79
C LEU A 697 -20.63 16.31 16.12
N SER A 698 -20.36 17.15 15.11
CA SER A 698 -21.38 18.04 14.53
C SER A 698 -22.40 17.29 13.65
N ALA A 699 -23.54 17.93 13.38
CA ALA A 699 -24.56 17.37 12.49
C ALA A 699 -24.06 17.13 11.04
N ASN A 700 -23.07 17.91 10.58
CA ASN A 700 -22.46 17.69 9.27
C ASN A 700 -21.63 16.40 9.26
N ASP A 701 -21.01 16.04 10.38
CA ASP A 701 -20.17 14.86 10.53
C ASP A 701 -21.00 13.56 10.52
N LEU A 702 -22.29 13.63 10.86
CA LEU A 702 -23.22 12.49 10.81
C LEU A 702 -23.42 11.93 9.40
N MET A 703 -23.18 12.75 8.36
CA MET A 703 -23.29 12.35 6.97
C MET A 703 -22.03 11.66 6.44
N SER A 704 -20.94 11.64 7.22
CA SER A 704 -19.66 11.01 6.87
C SER A 704 -19.69 9.48 6.98
N VAL A 705 -20.68 8.92 7.70
CA VAL A 705 -20.88 7.47 7.80
C VAL A 705 -21.81 7.02 6.67
N TYR A 706 -21.34 6.03 5.90
CA TYR A 706 -22.08 5.43 4.79
C TYR A 706 -23.44 4.92 5.29
N PRO A 707 -24.55 5.47 4.77
CA PRO A 707 -25.86 5.02 5.14
C PRO A 707 -26.14 3.73 4.36
N ASP A 708 -26.19 2.59 5.05
CA ASP A 708 -26.58 1.29 4.47
C ASP A 708 -28.04 1.25 3.95
N GLY A 709 -28.69 2.42 3.85
CA GLY A 709 -30.05 2.61 3.40
C GLY A 709 -31.12 2.11 4.36
N GLY A 710 -30.77 1.67 5.58
CA GLY A 710 -31.73 1.16 6.56
C GLY A 710 -31.10 0.94 7.93
N VAL A 711 -31.92 0.53 8.90
CA VAL A 711 -31.45 0.15 10.24
C VAL A 711 -31.02 -1.32 10.22
N GLU A 712 -29.78 -1.57 10.59
CA GLU A 712 -29.26 -2.93 10.75
C GLU A 712 -29.23 -3.32 12.23
N ILE A 713 -29.79 -4.49 12.54
CA ILE A 713 -29.73 -5.09 13.87
C ILE A 713 -29.16 -6.50 13.75
N PHE A 714 -28.10 -6.79 14.49
CA PHE A 714 -27.56 -8.13 14.58
C PHE A 714 -28.08 -8.86 15.81
N TYR A 715 -28.29 -10.16 15.62
CA TYR A 715 -28.65 -11.11 16.64
C TYR A 715 -27.46 -12.04 16.93
N ARG A 716 -26.93 -11.94 18.14
CA ARG A 716 -25.96 -12.88 18.70
C ARG A 716 -26.71 -14.01 19.40
N PRO A 717 -26.63 -15.25 18.88
CA PRO A 717 -27.28 -16.39 19.52
C PRO A 717 -26.65 -16.68 20.89
N ASN A 718 -27.50 -17.07 21.84
CA ASN A 718 -27.08 -17.66 23.11
C ASN A 718 -27.45 -19.15 23.12
N GLN A 719 -28.51 -19.54 23.84
CA GLN A 719 -28.94 -20.96 23.93
C GLN A 719 -30.01 -21.37 22.91
N VAL A 720 -30.63 -20.41 22.21
CA VAL A 720 -31.75 -20.66 21.28
C VAL A 720 -31.32 -20.58 19.83
N GLN A 721 -31.75 -21.56 19.03
CA GLN A 721 -31.52 -21.62 17.60
C GLN A 721 -32.10 -20.37 16.90
N PRO A 722 -31.34 -19.68 16.04
CA PRO A 722 -31.75 -18.43 15.38
C PRO A 722 -33.12 -18.48 14.70
N ALA A 723 -33.47 -19.61 14.07
CA ALA A 723 -34.77 -19.79 13.40
C ALA A 723 -35.97 -19.66 14.36
N TRP A 724 -35.83 -20.08 15.61
CA TRP A 724 -36.89 -19.98 16.62
C TRP A 724 -36.99 -18.56 17.18
N ALA A 725 -35.83 -17.93 17.42
CA ALA A 725 -35.77 -16.54 17.85
C ALA A 725 -36.43 -15.60 16.82
N PHE A 726 -36.16 -15.80 15.53
CA PHE A 726 -36.68 -14.94 14.47
C PHE A 726 -38.16 -15.12 14.18
N ARG A 727 -38.69 -16.35 14.29
CA ARG A 727 -40.14 -16.58 14.18
C ARG A 727 -40.90 -15.91 15.33
N GLY A 728 -40.42 -16.03 16.57
CA GLY A 728 -41.03 -15.36 17.72
C GLY A 728 -40.93 -13.83 17.62
N LEU A 729 -39.78 -13.33 17.17
CA LEU A 729 -39.56 -11.91 16.93
C LEU A 729 -40.54 -11.34 15.89
N GLN A 730 -40.74 -12.03 14.76
CA GLN A 730 -41.67 -11.60 13.73
C GLN A 730 -43.10 -11.47 14.26
N GLN A 731 -43.59 -12.46 15.02
CA GLN A 731 -44.94 -12.41 15.61
C GLN A 731 -45.10 -11.23 16.59
N ARG A 732 -44.07 -10.98 17.41
CA ARG A 732 -44.05 -9.84 18.33
C ARG A 732 -44.10 -8.51 17.59
N LEU A 733 -43.26 -8.35 16.56
CA LEU A 733 -43.23 -7.13 15.76
C LEU A 733 -44.55 -6.88 15.03
N VAL A 734 -45.20 -7.92 14.48
CA VAL A 734 -46.55 -7.78 13.89
C VAL A 734 -47.54 -7.25 14.91
N SER A 735 -47.53 -7.78 16.13
CA SER A 735 -48.43 -7.32 17.21
C SER A 735 -48.17 -5.85 17.57
N VAL A 736 -46.92 -5.49 17.84
CA VAL A 736 -46.53 -4.13 18.28
C VAL A 736 -46.72 -3.07 17.20
N LEU A 737 -46.51 -3.42 15.93
CA LEU A 737 -46.60 -2.50 14.80
C LEU A 737 -48.00 -2.42 14.18
N THR A 738 -49.01 -3.02 14.81
CA THR A 738 -50.40 -2.93 14.36
C THR A 738 -50.83 -1.45 14.26
N GLY A 739 -51.27 -1.02 13.08
CA GLY A 739 -51.71 0.35 12.82
C GLY A 739 -50.58 1.36 12.52
N GLN A 740 -49.32 0.91 12.51
CA GLN A 740 -48.18 1.70 12.00
C GLN A 740 -48.07 1.53 10.48
N PRO A 741 -47.41 2.46 9.76
CA PRO A 741 -47.15 2.35 8.32
C PRO A 741 -46.01 1.35 8.01
N LEU A 742 -45.97 0.23 8.72
CA LEU A 742 -44.92 -0.78 8.68
C LEU A 742 -45.51 -2.19 8.54
N THR A 743 -44.85 -3.04 7.77
CA THR A 743 -45.13 -4.48 7.69
C THR A 743 -43.90 -5.29 8.05
N VAL A 744 -44.09 -6.53 8.47
CA VAL A 744 -43.00 -7.39 8.96
C VAL A 744 -43.02 -8.71 8.23
N GLU A 745 -41.88 -9.13 7.72
CA GLU A 745 -41.70 -10.36 6.96
C GLU A 745 -40.55 -11.19 7.52
N LEU A 746 -40.74 -12.51 7.54
CA LEU A 746 -39.69 -13.47 7.83
C LEU A 746 -39.20 -14.06 6.51
N VAL A 747 -37.94 -13.83 6.17
CA VAL A 747 -37.33 -14.32 4.92
C VAL A 747 -36.32 -15.41 5.25
N SER A 748 -36.23 -16.44 4.42
CA SER A 748 -35.22 -17.50 4.53
C SER A 748 -34.40 -17.57 3.24
N SER A 749 -33.08 -17.64 3.37
CA SER A 749 -32.15 -17.84 2.26
C SER A 749 -31.06 -18.85 2.59
N THR A 750 -30.18 -19.09 1.62
CA THR A 750 -28.94 -19.85 1.80
C THR A 750 -28.01 -19.26 2.86
N LYS A 751 -28.12 -17.95 3.15
CA LYS A 751 -27.34 -17.25 4.19
C LYS A 751 -28.01 -17.26 5.56
N GLY A 752 -29.19 -17.87 5.69
CA GLY A 752 -29.93 -18.00 6.94
C GLY A 752 -31.30 -17.32 6.91
N THR A 753 -31.93 -17.27 8.08
CA THR A 753 -33.22 -16.59 8.28
C THR A 753 -32.96 -15.12 8.62
N ALA A 754 -33.86 -14.22 8.21
CA ALA A 754 -33.83 -12.79 8.54
C ALA A 754 -35.25 -12.29 8.82
N VAL A 755 -35.37 -11.24 9.64
CA VAL A 755 -36.62 -10.48 9.80
C VAL A 755 -36.46 -9.12 9.14
N LEU A 756 -37.42 -8.78 8.28
CA LEU A 756 -37.48 -7.51 7.57
C LEU A 756 -38.65 -6.69 8.10
N VAL A 757 -38.43 -5.40 8.32
CA VAL A 757 -39.49 -4.42 8.55
C VAL A 757 -39.54 -3.48 7.35
N LYS A 758 -40.68 -3.45 6.66
CA LYS A 758 -40.90 -2.72 5.41
C LYS A 758 -41.85 -1.55 5.63
N GLY A 759 -41.61 -0.44 4.93
CA GLY A 759 -42.57 0.66 4.84
C GLY A 759 -43.76 0.30 3.95
N THR A 760 -44.95 0.78 4.28
CA THR A 760 -46.15 0.61 3.43
C THR A 760 -46.24 1.62 2.29
N ASN A 761 -45.42 2.66 2.33
CA ASN A 761 -45.40 3.74 1.33
C ASN A 761 -44.02 3.84 0.70
N PRO A 762 -43.95 4.24 -0.59
CA PRO A 762 -42.67 4.54 -1.23
C PRO A 762 -42.01 5.76 -0.56
N ILE A 763 -40.68 5.79 -0.59
CA ILE A 763 -39.90 6.96 -0.21
C ILE A 763 -39.77 7.86 -1.45
N ASN A 764 -40.12 9.13 -1.30
CA ASN A 764 -40.04 10.10 -2.38
C ASN A 764 -38.59 10.43 -2.73
N ASN A 765 -38.35 10.87 -3.97
CA ASN A 765 -37.04 11.33 -4.49
C ASN A 765 -35.95 10.25 -4.66
N LEU A 766 -36.29 8.97 -4.53
CA LEU A 766 -35.40 7.87 -4.93
C LEU A 766 -35.33 7.76 -6.45
N ALA A 767 -34.14 7.48 -7.00
CA ALA A 767 -34.03 7.12 -8.41
C ALA A 767 -34.45 5.67 -8.61
N VAL A 768 -33.99 4.78 -7.74
CA VAL A 768 -34.41 3.38 -7.69
C VAL A 768 -35.66 3.31 -6.82
N ALA A 769 -36.82 3.50 -7.44
CA ALA A 769 -38.10 3.54 -6.75
C ALA A 769 -38.52 2.15 -6.24
N ASN A 770 -38.42 1.93 -4.93
CA ASN A 770 -38.94 0.72 -4.28
C ASN A 770 -40.32 0.99 -3.65
N PRO A 771 -41.41 0.32 -4.09
CA PRO A 771 -42.75 0.53 -3.54
C PRO A 771 -42.91 0.02 -2.10
N SER A 772 -42.00 -0.84 -1.61
CA SER A 772 -42.00 -1.37 -0.25
C SER A 772 -40.57 -1.36 0.31
N PRO A 773 -40.05 -0.17 0.70
CA PRO A 773 -38.68 -0.01 1.16
C PRO A 773 -38.44 -0.80 2.44
N ILE A 774 -37.31 -1.51 2.52
CA ILE A 774 -36.87 -2.14 3.76
C ILE A 774 -36.28 -1.05 4.64
N LEU A 775 -36.84 -0.91 5.84
CA LEU A 775 -36.42 0.12 6.80
C LEU A 775 -35.57 -0.48 7.93
N ILE A 776 -35.83 -1.74 8.30
CA ILE A 776 -35.05 -2.47 9.30
C ILE A 776 -34.75 -3.88 8.79
N THR A 777 -33.48 -4.27 8.89
CA THR A 777 -32.99 -5.60 8.59
C THR A 777 -32.41 -6.21 9.86
N ILE A 778 -32.95 -7.36 10.26
CA ILE A 778 -32.54 -8.09 11.47
C ILE A 778 -31.95 -9.43 11.04
N LEU A 779 -30.66 -9.62 11.31
CA LEU A 779 -29.85 -10.72 10.82
C LEU A 779 -29.13 -11.42 11.96
N GLN A 780 -28.80 -12.70 11.77
CA GLN A 780 -27.87 -13.36 12.66
C GLN A 780 -26.48 -12.76 12.45
N GLU A 781 -25.78 -12.50 13.54
CA GLU A 781 -24.39 -12.06 13.53
C GLU A 781 -23.51 -13.10 12.80
N PRO A 782 -22.74 -12.71 11.77
CA PRO A 782 -21.83 -13.63 11.09
C PRO A 782 -20.72 -14.07 12.05
N ALA A 783 -20.47 -15.38 12.15
CA ALA A 783 -19.46 -15.93 13.05
C ALA A 783 -18.04 -15.37 12.81
N SER A 784 -17.70 -15.04 11.56
CA SER A 784 -16.42 -14.44 11.18
C SER A 784 -16.30 -12.94 11.52
N ARG A 785 -17.39 -12.29 11.93
CA ARG A 785 -17.48 -10.83 12.13
C ARG A 785 -18.15 -10.45 13.45
N ALA A 786 -18.11 -11.35 14.43
CA ALA A 786 -18.76 -11.11 15.71
C ALA A 786 -18.20 -9.87 16.41
N CYS A 787 -19.09 -8.94 16.74
CA CYS A 787 -18.78 -7.74 17.49
C CYS A 787 -18.24 -8.15 18.86
N LYS A 788 -17.01 -7.77 19.19
CA LYS A 788 -16.41 -8.22 20.46
C LYS A 788 -16.96 -7.43 21.65
N THR A 789 -17.31 -6.17 21.43
CA THR A 789 -17.72 -5.24 22.48
C THR A 789 -18.99 -4.49 22.08
N ILE A 790 -19.99 -4.50 22.96
CA ILE A 790 -21.25 -3.78 22.78
C ILE A 790 -21.25 -2.60 23.74
N ASP A 791 -21.49 -1.42 23.21
CA ASP A 791 -21.66 -0.18 23.96
C ASP A 791 -23.14 0.07 24.23
N PHE A 792 -23.44 0.96 25.19
CA PHE A 792 -24.79 1.41 25.48
C PHE A 792 -24.89 2.92 25.29
N VAL A 793 -25.53 3.36 24.21
CA VAL A 793 -25.79 4.78 23.95
C VAL A 793 -27.29 5.02 24.15
N ASN A 794 -27.63 5.94 25.05
CA ASN A 794 -29.03 6.23 25.43
C ASN A 794 -29.83 4.97 25.84
N GLY A 795 -29.17 3.99 26.46
CA GLY A 795 -29.77 2.73 26.89
C GLY A 795 -29.99 1.69 25.79
N TRP A 796 -29.60 1.97 24.53
CA TRP A 796 -29.65 0.99 23.44
C TRP A 796 -28.30 0.28 23.31
N PRO A 797 -28.27 -1.07 23.16
CA PRO A 797 -27.05 -1.81 22.86
C PRO A 797 -26.66 -1.58 21.39
N ILE A 798 -25.44 -1.12 21.18
CA ILE A 798 -24.89 -0.73 19.87
C ILE A 798 -23.52 -1.38 19.72
N ALA A 799 -23.17 -1.76 18.49
CA ALA A 799 -21.80 -2.14 18.18
C ALA A 799 -20.82 -1.04 18.61
N SER A 800 -19.73 -1.44 19.26
CA SER A 800 -18.70 -0.46 19.64
C SER A 800 -18.09 0.21 18.41
N THR A 801 -17.59 1.44 18.56
CA THR A 801 -16.95 2.17 17.45
C THR A 801 -15.85 1.34 16.79
N ARG A 802 -15.11 0.54 17.57
CA ARG A 802 -14.04 -0.37 17.10
C ARG A 802 -14.56 -1.47 16.19
N ASP A 803 -15.67 -2.08 16.58
CA ASP A 803 -16.30 -3.14 15.80
C ASP A 803 -17.00 -2.57 14.56
N LEU A 804 -17.52 -1.33 14.62
CA LEU A 804 -18.02 -0.62 13.44
C LEU A 804 -16.91 -0.29 12.44
N VAL A 805 -15.73 0.15 12.90
CA VAL A 805 -14.55 0.34 12.01
C VAL A 805 -14.22 -0.96 11.28
N ARG A 806 -14.14 -2.09 12.00
CA ARG A 806 -13.88 -3.40 11.39
C ARG A 806 -14.98 -3.81 10.41
N LEU A 807 -16.24 -3.52 10.73
CA LEU A 807 -17.37 -3.81 9.86
C LEU A 807 -17.26 -3.03 8.54
N PHE A 808 -17.01 -1.73 8.59
CA PHE A 808 -16.88 -0.90 7.39
C PHE A 808 -15.60 -1.21 6.59
N LEU A 809 -14.49 -1.54 7.25
CA LEU A 809 -13.28 -2.06 6.58
C LEU A 809 -13.58 -3.35 5.81
N ALA A 810 -14.26 -4.31 6.46
CA ALA A 810 -14.63 -5.57 5.83
C ALA A 810 -15.61 -5.36 4.67
N ARG A 811 -16.61 -4.48 4.83
CA ARG A 811 -17.56 -4.15 3.75
C ARG A 811 -16.89 -3.40 2.59
N ALA A 812 -15.87 -2.60 2.85
CA ALA A 812 -15.07 -1.96 1.80
C ALA A 812 -14.25 -3.03 1.05
N ALA A 813 -13.61 -3.95 1.77
CA ALA A 813 -12.86 -5.05 1.16
C ALA A 813 -13.75 -6.00 0.34
N ASP A 814 -14.98 -6.27 0.78
CA ASP A 814 -15.96 -7.07 0.04
C ASP A 814 -16.61 -6.30 -1.14
N SER A 815 -16.37 -4.99 -1.29
CA SER A 815 -16.91 -4.20 -2.38
C SER A 815 -16.03 -4.33 -3.61
N HIS A 816 -16.54 -4.96 -4.66
CA HIS A 816 -15.91 -5.01 -5.99
C HIS A 816 -16.12 -3.73 -6.82
N ASP A 817 -16.99 -2.82 -6.36
CA ASP A 817 -17.19 -1.50 -6.97
C ASP A 817 -16.38 -0.42 -6.26
N PHE A 818 -15.56 0.32 -7.02
CA PHE A 818 -14.65 1.33 -6.49
C PHE A 818 -15.35 2.43 -5.68
N ASP A 819 -16.42 3.04 -6.20
CA ASP A 819 -17.03 4.20 -5.54
C ASP A 819 -17.72 3.78 -4.23
N LEU A 820 -18.37 2.60 -4.23
CA LEU A 820 -18.95 2.03 -3.00
C LEU A 820 -17.86 1.63 -1.99
N ARG A 821 -16.75 1.06 -2.46
CA ARG A 821 -15.58 0.76 -1.63
C ARG A 821 -15.02 2.02 -0.99
N GLN A 822 -14.79 3.09 -1.76
CA GLN A 822 -14.28 4.35 -1.24
C GLN A 822 -15.22 4.97 -0.21
N ALA A 823 -16.53 4.94 -0.44
CA ALA A 823 -17.50 5.47 0.53
C ALA A 823 -17.48 4.70 1.86
N ARG A 824 -17.35 3.36 1.82
CA ARG A 824 -17.22 2.51 3.00
C ARG A 824 -15.88 2.68 3.70
N LYS A 825 -14.79 2.80 2.94
CA LYS A 825 -13.45 3.12 3.44
C LYS A 825 -13.47 4.45 4.19
N ALA A 826 -14.02 5.50 3.58
CA ALA A 826 -14.19 6.81 4.22
C ALA A 826 -14.99 6.73 5.53
N SER A 827 -15.97 5.83 5.62
CA SER A 827 -16.72 5.62 6.87
C SER A 827 -15.88 4.94 7.95
N SER A 828 -15.10 3.92 7.59
CA SER A 828 -14.18 3.28 8.53
C SER A 828 -13.10 4.22 9.02
N GLU A 829 -12.55 5.04 8.12
CA GLU A 829 -11.61 6.10 8.43
C GLU A 829 -12.29 7.07 9.39
N PHE A 830 -13.45 7.63 9.05
CA PHE A 830 -14.16 8.59 9.91
C PHE A 830 -14.48 8.04 11.31
N LEU A 831 -14.96 6.80 11.41
CA LEU A 831 -15.27 6.18 12.70
C LEU A 831 -14.02 5.93 13.55
N LEU A 832 -12.93 5.47 12.94
CA LEU A 832 -11.65 5.26 13.62
C LEU A 832 -11.06 6.58 14.09
N SER A 833 -11.17 7.57 13.21
CA SER A 833 -10.47 8.83 13.27
C SER A 833 -11.16 9.84 14.17
N ASP A 834 -12.39 10.16 13.80
CA ASP A 834 -13.12 11.28 14.34
C ASP A 834 -13.90 10.86 15.58
N VAL A 835 -14.60 9.73 15.50
CA VAL A 835 -15.49 9.28 16.58
C VAL A 835 -14.68 8.67 17.70
N LEU A 836 -13.95 7.59 17.42
CA LEU A 836 -13.22 6.87 18.45
C LEU A 836 -12.05 7.69 19.01
N GLY A 837 -11.36 8.46 18.17
CA GLY A 837 -10.32 9.38 18.59
C GLY A 837 -10.82 10.48 19.54
N GLN A 838 -12.09 10.86 19.44
CA GLN A 838 -12.73 11.81 20.37
C GLN A 838 -13.22 11.13 21.65
N GLN A 839 -13.75 9.90 21.57
CA GLN A 839 -14.20 9.11 22.73
C GLN A 839 -13.07 8.72 23.70
N LEU A 840 -11.81 8.76 23.24
CA LEU A 840 -10.64 8.40 24.04
C LEU A 840 -9.91 9.62 24.63
N ARG A 841 -10.33 10.83 24.28
CA ARG A 841 -9.92 12.07 24.96
C ARG A 841 -10.74 12.27 26.23
#